data_AF-A0A9P5HFU1-F1
#
_entry.id   AF-A0A9P5HFU1-F1
#
_cell.length_a   1.000
_cell.length_b   1.000
_cell.length_c   1.000
_cell.angle_alpha   90.00
_cell.angle_beta   90.00
_cell.angle_gamma   90.00
#
_symmetry.space_group_name_H-M   'P 1'
#
loop_
_entity.id
_entity.type
_entity.pdbx_description
1 polymer ?
#
loop_
_entity_poly.entity_id
_entity_poly.type
_entity_poly.pdbx_seq_one_letter_code
_entity_poly.pdbx_strand_id
1 'polypeptide(L)'
;MATVTTTQNDSRVSPLEAIHLRPLSFGKALSEAAVNPVDDQSAVENAIVDDVPPPNSQSQVERWNYPNGNTPRLAFAFLSFIIAGMNDAAIGPLIPYLETYYDVSYTIVSLIFLTPSVGYSIAAFTNARIHVKYGQRGIAIMAPICHIITFVILAIHPPYPVLVMCNMVSGFGNGLSDACFCAWVGAMDKANTIQGFLHASYSLGALFAPLIATSMVVTYELPWYTYYYIMAGMAVVELVGLSITFWHKTGAVYAAEHVHESSGAGTREALKSKVTWLASAFFFAYIGVEVGLGGWIVTFMLRVRKASAYASGASVSGFWAGQALGRAVLGFVTERFGERLCISIYLVLCIGIQLLFWLVPKFIVSAVAVAFLGFFLGPMFPGAVMMAAKLLPKHIHVSAIGFAMSMGGVGGTIFPFAIGAIAASKGVAVLQPIILALIVVLGFVWLRRGSDRSPTLASAPTVWGWAGDGLKPINGAVRTNLPFPGVPGVGFLDPAPAVRQTIRTERYGEVDWLRTVAYTAPPVKMAKPIVLQLGDDIRWNHDLYDEFKAKFDIRRSYSMPRAEFIQALKSKAFGDFVAIYRPFWNTGGEMGNWDNELISLLPASCKIYASAGAGFDWVDTEALARRGIVYCNAAAACTESVADAAIWLIISTFRLLSWSAVAARSGDSEQFIDANRNLAPVSRNPQGFSLGIIGFGRIGRRIAEKAYKALDMKILYNDVVQAHKDVEGPLEAVFHKSSDTLLAEADCVLVATPFAGEALLSKAGLAKMKKGARLVNIARGKLIDEADLVEALQSGHLSAAGLDVFQNEPHISPELVKMKNVELLSHNAGASLDSHIGFEKLGMQNILSFQETGKALSPVNVHLIKQSRL
;
A
#
# COMPACT_ATOMS: atom_id res chain seq x y z
N MET A 1 11.78 -48.99 68.53
CA MET A 1 12.17 -49.85 67.38
C MET A 1 12.54 -48.86 66.27
N ALA A 2 13.84 -48.68 65.98
CA ALA A 2 14.66 -49.53 65.09
C ALA A 2 14.20 -49.38 63.62
N THR A 3 15.06 -49.05 62.64
CA THR A 3 16.54 -49.11 62.57
C THR A 3 17.04 -48.00 61.60
N VAL A 4 17.90 -47.06 62.03
CA VAL A 4 19.37 -47.01 61.81
C VAL A 4 19.83 -46.33 60.48
N THR A 5 20.57 -45.22 60.64
CA THR A 5 21.60 -44.51 59.79
C THR A 5 21.64 -44.68 58.24
N THR A 6 22.11 -43.71 57.44
CA THR A 6 23.35 -42.91 57.65
C THR A 6 23.34 -41.56 56.93
N THR A 7 24.15 -40.61 57.41
CA THR A 7 24.36 -39.25 56.87
C THR A 7 25.53 -39.16 55.88
N GLN A 8 25.40 -38.32 54.84
CA GLN A 8 26.54 -37.53 54.36
C GLN A 8 26.10 -36.25 53.62
N ASN A 9 26.79 -35.13 53.91
CA ASN A 9 26.87 -33.95 53.02
C ASN A 9 27.75 -34.30 51.80
N ASP A 10 27.87 -33.54 50.73
CA ASP A 10 27.79 -32.08 50.48
C ASP A 10 27.35 -31.87 48.99
N SER A 11 26.92 -30.73 48.45
CA SER A 11 27.02 -29.33 48.90
C SER A 11 26.01 -28.40 48.19
N ARG A 12 25.78 -27.22 48.80
CA ARG A 12 25.62 -25.85 48.21
C ARG A 12 25.00 -25.69 46.80
N VAL A 13 24.10 -24.73 46.54
CA VAL A 13 23.52 -23.64 47.35
C VAL A 13 22.19 -23.17 46.69
N SER A 14 21.26 -22.63 47.48
CA SER A 14 19.95 -22.08 47.09
C SER A 14 20.03 -20.54 46.80
N PRO A 15 18.95 -19.74 46.56
CA PRO A 15 17.52 -20.07 46.65
C PRO A 15 16.54 -19.38 45.65
N LEU A 16 15.26 -19.82 45.71
CA LEU A 16 14.02 -19.01 45.60
C LEU A 16 13.72 -18.24 44.27
N GLU A 17 12.49 -17.80 43.97
CA GLU A 17 11.19 -17.85 44.67
C GLU A 17 10.11 -18.60 43.87
N ALA A 18 8.99 -18.96 44.53
CA ALA A 18 7.81 -19.55 43.90
C ALA A 18 6.60 -18.61 44.02
N ILE A 19 5.88 -18.37 42.91
CA ILE A 19 4.63 -17.60 42.90
C ILE A 19 3.44 -18.56 43.00
N HIS A 20 2.74 -18.51 44.13
CA HIS A 20 1.51 -19.29 44.36
C HIS A 20 0.31 -18.69 43.63
N LEU A 21 -0.44 -19.51 42.91
CA LEU A 21 -1.81 -19.22 42.50
C LEU A 21 -2.74 -19.15 43.73
N ARG A 22 -3.65 -18.18 43.76
CA ARG A 22 -4.88 -18.22 44.58
C ARG A 22 -6.09 -17.75 43.75
N PRO A 23 -7.28 -18.34 43.96
CA PRO A 23 -8.47 -18.04 43.16
C PRO A 23 -9.25 -16.83 43.68
N LEU A 24 -10.16 -16.34 42.83
CA LEU A 24 -11.18 -15.34 43.16
C LEU A 24 -12.07 -15.78 44.33
N SER A 25 -12.52 -14.82 45.14
CA SER A 25 -13.67 -14.98 46.03
C SER A 25 -14.59 -13.76 45.90
N PHE A 26 -15.90 -14.00 45.93
CA PHE A 26 -16.94 -13.00 45.68
C PHE A 26 -17.82 -12.87 46.93
N GLY A 27 -18.10 -11.64 47.37
CA GLY A 27 -19.18 -11.35 48.31
C GLY A 27 -18.79 -10.69 49.64
N LYS A 28 -19.70 -9.84 50.14
CA LYS A 28 -19.72 -9.10 51.42
C LYS A 28 -18.58 -8.09 51.67
N ALA A 29 -18.87 -6.83 51.33
CA ALA A 29 -19.06 -5.79 52.34
C ALA A 29 -19.86 -4.61 51.74
N LEU A 30 -21.16 -4.51 52.06
CA LEU A 30 -21.97 -3.31 51.83
C LEU A 30 -22.61 -2.91 53.16
N SER A 31 -21.98 -1.98 53.86
CA SER A 31 -22.52 -1.25 55.01
C SER A 31 -21.60 -0.05 55.31
N GLU A 32 -22.20 1.06 55.77
CA GLU A 32 -21.52 2.22 56.36
C GLU A 32 -20.67 3.12 55.44
N ALA A 33 -21.36 3.94 54.64
CA ALA A 33 -21.01 5.35 54.44
C ALA A 33 -22.31 6.17 54.34
N ALA A 34 -22.33 7.40 54.84
CA ALA A 34 -23.56 8.16 55.07
C ALA A 34 -24.02 9.02 53.86
N VAL A 35 -25.31 9.35 53.87
CA VAL A 35 -26.02 10.17 52.87
C VAL A 35 -25.49 11.60 52.79
N ASN A 36 -25.37 12.13 51.57
CA ASN A 36 -25.61 13.54 51.25
C ASN A 36 -26.25 13.62 49.84
N PRO A 37 -27.34 14.39 49.64
CA PRO A 37 -28.05 14.43 48.36
C PRO A 37 -27.54 15.52 47.42
N VAL A 38 -27.14 15.13 46.20
CA VAL A 38 -26.90 16.01 45.03
C VAL A 38 -27.39 15.28 43.77
N ASP A 39 -27.90 16.00 42.78
CA ASP A 39 -28.75 15.50 41.68
C ASP A 39 -28.23 14.27 40.90
N ASP A 40 -28.94 13.15 41.09
CA ASP A 40 -28.78 11.90 40.32
C ASP A 40 -29.45 11.98 38.94
N GLN A 41 -29.00 12.95 38.14
CA GLN A 41 -29.22 13.00 36.69
C GLN A 41 -27.88 13.10 35.94
N SER A 42 -26.91 13.85 36.49
CA SER A 42 -25.58 13.99 35.87
C SER A 42 -24.76 12.70 35.85
N ALA A 43 -24.96 11.78 36.80
CA ALA A 43 -24.24 10.51 36.86
C ALA A 43 -24.62 9.56 35.72
N VAL A 44 -25.91 9.52 35.35
CA VAL A 44 -26.41 8.70 34.23
C VAL A 44 -26.04 9.31 32.88
N GLU A 45 -26.01 10.64 32.79
CA GLU A 45 -25.67 11.35 31.55
C GLU A 45 -24.16 11.27 31.24
N ASN A 46 -23.29 11.45 32.24
CA ASN A 46 -21.83 11.33 32.05
C ASN A 46 -21.40 9.91 31.63
N ALA A 47 -22.06 8.85 32.13
CA ALA A 47 -21.78 7.47 31.73
C ALA A 47 -22.08 7.13 30.25
N ILE A 48 -22.69 8.06 29.50
CA ILE A 48 -22.96 7.96 28.06
C ILE A 48 -21.93 8.76 27.24
N VAL A 49 -21.17 9.67 27.87
CA VAL A 49 -20.25 10.60 27.19
C VAL A 49 -18.85 10.02 26.99
N ASP A 50 -18.35 9.18 27.92
CA ASP A 50 -16.96 8.67 27.90
C ASP A 50 -16.60 7.81 26.65
N ASP A 51 -17.59 7.23 25.97
CA ASP A 51 -17.40 6.45 24.72
C ASP A 51 -17.42 7.30 23.44
N VAL A 52 -17.71 8.62 23.53
CA VAL A 52 -17.80 9.51 22.36
C VAL A 52 -16.52 10.34 22.22
N PRO A 53 -15.72 10.15 21.16
CA PRO A 53 -14.49 10.93 20.96
C PRO A 53 -14.78 12.44 20.90
N PRO A 54 -14.00 13.29 21.58
CA PRO A 54 -14.27 14.73 21.63
C PRO A 54 -14.15 15.34 20.22
N PRO A 55 -15.02 16.30 19.85
CA PRO A 55 -15.00 16.90 18.52
C PRO A 55 -13.63 17.51 18.22
N ASN A 56 -13.04 17.09 17.09
CA ASN A 56 -11.66 17.34 16.63
C ASN A 56 -10.57 16.35 17.12
N SER A 57 -10.88 15.27 17.82
CA SER A 57 -9.91 14.18 17.99
C SER A 57 -9.56 13.55 16.63
N GLN A 58 -8.28 13.58 16.22
CA GLN A 58 -7.85 12.83 15.04
C GLN A 58 -7.90 11.33 15.36
N SER A 59 -8.86 10.62 14.78
CA SER A 59 -9.04 9.18 15.00
C SER A 59 -7.77 8.41 14.64
N GLN A 60 -7.10 7.84 15.63
CA GLN A 60 -5.99 6.93 15.41
C GLN A 60 -6.48 5.74 14.58
N VAL A 61 -5.77 5.41 13.51
CA VAL A 61 -6.17 4.31 12.61
C VAL A 61 -6.24 3.01 13.41
N GLU A 62 -7.43 2.40 13.46
CA GLU A 62 -7.66 1.16 14.20
C GLU A 62 -6.75 0.03 13.68
N ARG A 63 -6.27 -0.81 14.59
CA ARG A 63 -5.53 -2.04 14.30
C ARG A 63 -6.39 -3.25 14.63
N TRP A 64 -6.02 -4.41 14.09
CA TRP A 64 -6.63 -5.70 14.45
C TRP A 64 -6.60 -6.02 15.95
N ASN A 65 -5.65 -5.45 16.69
CA ASN A 65 -5.46 -5.61 18.13
C ASN A 65 -5.54 -4.30 18.94
N TYR A 66 -5.87 -3.17 18.31
CA TYR A 66 -5.97 -1.88 19.02
C TYR A 66 -7.12 -1.02 18.48
N PRO A 67 -8.04 -0.53 19.32
CA PRO A 67 -8.13 -0.77 20.77
C PRO A 67 -8.36 -2.26 21.10
N ASN A 68 -8.07 -2.66 22.35
CA ASN A 68 -8.02 -4.09 22.75
C ASN A 68 -9.30 -4.90 22.45
N GLY A 69 -10.46 -4.24 22.33
CA GLY A 69 -11.72 -4.86 21.92
C GLY A 69 -11.78 -5.30 20.44
N ASN A 70 -10.82 -4.92 19.59
CA ASN A 70 -10.85 -5.25 18.17
C ASN A 70 -10.53 -6.72 17.85
N THR A 71 -9.68 -7.38 18.65
CA THR A 71 -9.38 -8.80 18.45
C THR A 71 -10.63 -9.70 18.56
N PRO A 72 -11.46 -9.62 19.62
CA PRO A 72 -12.68 -10.41 19.68
C PRO A 72 -13.76 -9.96 18.67
N ARG A 73 -13.85 -8.66 18.33
CA ARG A 73 -14.73 -8.17 17.25
C ARG A 73 -14.40 -8.81 15.90
N LEU A 74 -13.11 -8.86 15.54
CA LEU A 74 -12.64 -9.53 14.33
C LEU A 74 -12.91 -11.04 14.36
N ALA A 75 -12.71 -11.71 15.50
CA ALA A 75 -13.00 -13.13 15.64
C ALA A 75 -14.49 -13.46 15.35
N PHE A 76 -15.43 -12.64 15.82
CA PHE A 76 -16.84 -12.83 15.53
C PHE A 76 -17.26 -12.34 14.14
N ALA A 77 -16.59 -11.34 13.56
CA ALA A 77 -16.76 -10.99 12.14
C ALA A 77 -16.29 -12.14 11.21
N PHE A 78 -15.18 -12.82 11.56
CA PHE A 78 -14.73 -14.02 10.86
C PHE A 78 -15.72 -15.18 11.00
N LEU A 79 -16.36 -15.36 12.17
CA LEU A 79 -17.45 -16.34 12.35
C LEU A 79 -18.67 -16.00 11.48
N SER A 80 -19.07 -14.73 11.40
CA SER A 80 -20.16 -14.27 10.53
C SER A 80 -19.87 -14.62 9.06
N PHE A 81 -18.64 -14.39 8.60
CA PHE A 81 -18.19 -14.76 7.25
C PHE A 81 -18.15 -16.27 7.02
N ILE A 82 -17.74 -17.07 8.02
CA ILE A 82 -17.85 -18.54 7.97
C ILE A 82 -19.32 -18.96 7.79
N ILE A 83 -20.26 -18.35 8.53
CA ILE A 83 -21.69 -18.67 8.44
C ILE A 83 -22.27 -18.31 7.07
N ALA A 84 -21.93 -17.14 6.51
CA ALA A 84 -22.33 -16.77 5.15
C ALA A 84 -21.79 -17.76 4.10
N GLY A 85 -20.49 -18.10 4.16
CA GLY A 85 -19.87 -19.08 3.26
C GLY A 85 -20.45 -20.49 3.41
N MET A 86 -20.82 -20.88 4.64
CA MET A 86 -21.50 -22.16 4.89
C MET A 86 -22.90 -22.19 4.28
N ASN A 87 -23.69 -21.12 4.46
CA ASN A 87 -25.04 -21.01 3.87
C ASN A 87 -25.00 -21.18 2.34
N ASP A 88 -24.17 -20.39 1.67
CA ASP A 88 -24.18 -20.28 0.21
C ASP A 88 -23.63 -21.57 -0.45
N ALA A 89 -22.62 -22.21 0.16
CA ALA A 89 -22.04 -23.45 -0.36
C ALA A 89 -22.85 -24.72 -0.05
N ALA A 90 -23.69 -24.72 0.99
CA ALA A 90 -24.54 -25.88 1.34
C ALA A 90 -25.62 -26.19 0.30
N ILE A 91 -26.09 -25.18 -0.44
CA ILE A 91 -27.21 -25.32 -1.38
C ILE A 91 -26.88 -26.33 -2.49
N GLY A 92 -25.71 -26.23 -3.13
CA GLY A 92 -25.33 -27.08 -4.27
C GLY A 92 -25.39 -28.60 -3.99
N PRO A 93 -24.80 -29.09 -2.90
CA PRO A 93 -24.97 -30.46 -2.41
C PRO A 93 -26.42 -30.87 -2.10
N LEU A 94 -27.25 -29.95 -1.61
CA LEU A 94 -28.62 -30.22 -1.20
C LEU A 94 -29.64 -30.19 -2.35
N ILE A 95 -29.36 -29.52 -3.48
CA ILE A 95 -30.25 -29.41 -4.65
C ILE A 95 -30.89 -30.74 -5.08
N PRO A 96 -30.17 -31.87 -5.28
CA PRO A 96 -30.78 -33.13 -5.71
C PRO A 96 -31.81 -33.69 -4.71
N TYR A 97 -31.62 -33.39 -3.42
CA TYR A 97 -32.53 -33.81 -2.35
C TYR A 97 -33.71 -32.85 -2.20
N LEU A 98 -33.51 -31.56 -2.47
CA LEU A 98 -34.59 -30.57 -2.54
C LEU A 98 -35.49 -30.79 -3.77
N GLU A 99 -34.92 -31.13 -4.94
CA GLU A 99 -35.66 -31.60 -6.13
C GLU A 99 -36.60 -32.76 -5.76
N THR A 100 -36.07 -33.78 -5.08
CA THR A 100 -36.79 -35.01 -4.73
C THR A 100 -37.79 -34.81 -3.58
N TYR A 101 -37.47 -34.02 -2.56
CA TYR A 101 -38.29 -33.84 -1.36
C TYR A 101 -39.54 -32.97 -1.61
N TYR A 102 -39.45 -31.98 -2.50
CA TYR A 102 -40.56 -31.08 -2.83
C TYR A 102 -41.25 -31.39 -4.17
N ASP A 103 -40.79 -32.40 -4.92
CA ASP A 103 -41.20 -32.72 -6.30
C ASP A 103 -41.13 -31.48 -7.23
N VAL A 104 -39.95 -30.84 -7.26
CA VAL A 104 -39.73 -29.56 -7.97
C VAL A 104 -38.70 -29.67 -9.08
N SER A 105 -39.00 -29.02 -10.20
CA SER A 105 -38.11 -28.99 -11.38
C SER A 105 -36.83 -28.18 -11.13
N TYR A 106 -35.83 -28.39 -11.99
CA TYR A 106 -34.53 -27.71 -11.93
C TYR A 106 -34.64 -26.17 -11.97
N THR A 107 -35.63 -25.60 -12.67
CA THR A 107 -35.90 -24.15 -12.65
C THR A 107 -36.50 -23.70 -11.32
N ILE A 108 -37.41 -24.50 -10.76
CA ILE A 108 -38.11 -24.18 -9.51
C ILE A 108 -37.14 -24.25 -8.34
N VAL A 109 -36.38 -25.36 -8.20
CA VAL A 109 -35.39 -25.52 -7.11
C VAL A 109 -34.34 -24.39 -7.11
N SER A 110 -34.01 -23.85 -8.29
CA SER A 110 -33.04 -22.77 -8.46
C SER A 110 -33.51 -21.41 -7.93
N LEU A 111 -34.80 -21.22 -7.64
CA LEU A 111 -35.33 -19.96 -7.09
C LEU A 111 -34.75 -19.63 -5.70
N ILE A 112 -34.23 -20.65 -4.99
CA ILE A 112 -33.49 -20.48 -3.73
C ILE A 112 -32.25 -19.59 -3.89
N PHE A 113 -31.59 -19.61 -5.06
CA PHE A 113 -30.46 -18.72 -5.35
C PHE A 113 -30.89 -17.30 -5.68
N LEU A 114 -32.09 -17.11 -6.24
CA LEU A 114 -32.52 -15.81 -6.75
C LEU A 114 -33.01 -14.88 -5.63
N THR A 115 -33.71 -15.41 -4.63
CA THR A 115 -34.39 -14.61 -3.60
C THR A 115 -33.47 -13.79 -2.67
N PRO A 116 -32.26 -14.25 -2.27
CA PRO A 116 -31.35 -13.39 -1.49
C PRO A 116 -30.95 -12.11 -2.22
N SER A 117 -31.06 -12.04 -3.56
CA SER A 117 -30.79 -10.81 -4.34
C SER A 117 -31.63 -9.61 -3.88
N VAL A 118 -32.88 -9.85 -3.44
CA VAL A 118 -33.76 -8.79 -2.92
C VAL A 118 -33.26 -8.31 -1.56
N GLY A 119 -32.80 -9.23 -0.71
CA GLY A 119 -32.16 -8.92 0.57
C GLY A 119 -30.89 -8.08 0.41
N TYR A 120 -29.95 -8.53 -0.43
CA TYR A 120 -28.73 -7.78 -0.76
C TYR A 120 -29.06 -6.39 -1.36
N SER A 121 -30.09 -6.29 -2.21
CA SER A 121 -30.54 -5.02 -2.79
C SER A 121 -31.10 -4.06 -1.74
N ILE A 122 -31.91 -4.55 -0.79
CA ILE A 122 -32.42 -3.74 0.32
C ILE A 122 -31.26 -3.30 1.22
N ALA A 123 -30.32 -4.18 1.54
CA ALA A 123 -29.13 -3.86 2.32
C ALA A 123 -28.30 -2.75 1.65
N ALA A 124 -28.04 -2.83 0.34
CA ALA A 124 -27.30 -1.82 -0.43
C ALA A 124 -27.84 -0.39 -0.25
N PHE A 125 -29.16 -0.22 -0.11
CA PHE A 125 -29.81 1.08 0.06
C PHE A 125 -30.16 1.44 1.52
N THR A 126 -30.05 0.51 2.47
CA THR A 126 -30.38 0.75 3.89
C THR A 126 -29.16 0.77 4.81
N ASN A 127 -28.05 0.11 4.45
CA ASN A 127 -26.90 -0.09 5.34
C ASN A 127 -26.38 1.22 5.94
N ALA A 128 -26.13 2.25 5.11
CA ALA A 128 -25.68 3.57 5.58
C ALA A 128 -26.66 4.24 6.57
N ARG A 129 -27.98 4.05 6.40
CA ARG A 129 -29.00 4.58 7.33
C ARG A 129 -29.01 3.81 8.65
N ILE A 130 -28.74 2.51 8.61
CA ILE A 130 -28.64 1.64 9.79
C ILE A 130 -27.38 2.00 10.58
N HIS A 131 -26.23 2.17 9.92
CA HIS A 131 -25.00 2.69 10.55
C HIS A 131 -25.22 4.05 11.23
N VAL A 132 -25.80 5.04 10.56
CA VAL A 132 -26.06 6.37 11.17
C VAL A 132 -27.03 6.29 12.36
N LYS A 133 -28.09 5.49 12.27
CA LYS A 133 -29.11 5.45 13.34
C LYS A 133 -28.75 4.54 14.52
N TYR A 134 -28.06 3.42 14.27
CA TYR A 134 -27.85 2.35 15.26
C TYR A 134 -26.37 1.93 15.43
N GLY A 135 -25.46 2.44 14.60
CA GLY A 135 -24.05 2.10 14.61
C GLY A 135 -23.75 0.73 14.02
N GLN A 136 -22.48 0.31 14.12
CA GLN A 136 -22.07 -1.06 13.82
C GLN A 136 -22.83 -2.06 14.71
N ARG A 137 -23.17 -1.67 15.95
CA ARG A 137 -24.02 -2.44 16.87
C ARG A 137 -25.35 -2.86 16.26
N GLY A 138 -26.00 -1.97 15.51
CA GLY A 138 -27.26 -2.28 14.84
C GLY A 138 -27.13 -3.48 13.91
N ILE A 139 -26.05 -3.53 13.12
CA ILE A 139 -25.78 -4.59 12.14
C ILE A 139 -25.30 -5.87 12.82
N ALA A 140 -24.44 -5.74 13.82
CA ALA A 140 -23.97 -6.82 14.69
C ALA A 140 -25.11 -7.58 15.40
N ILE A 141 -26.29 -6.95 15.55
CA ILE A 141 -27.51 -7.57 16.10
C ILE A 141 -28.46 -8.01 14.96
N MET A 142 -28.69 -7.15 13.96
CA MET A 142 -29.67 -7.40 12.90
C MET A 142 -29.29 -8.55 11.96
N ALA A 143 -28.02 -8.66 11.54
CA ALA A 143 -27.60 -9.70 10.60
C ALA A 143 -27.73 -11.12 11.20
N PRO A 144 -27.21 -11.40 12.42
CA PRO A 144 -27.40 -12.72 13.04
C PRO A 144 -28.86 -13.04 13.36
N ILE A 145 -29.70 -12.05 13.70
CA ILE A 145 -31.16 -12.27 13.83
C ILE A 145 -31.75 -12.72 12.49
N CYS A 146 -31.33 -12.13 11.37
CA CYS A 146 -31.76 -12.54 10.03
C CYS A 146 -31.29 -13.97 9.68
N HIS A 147 -30.08 -14.34 10.10
CA HIS A 147 -29.55 -15.70 9.97
C HIS A 147 -30.37 -16.69 10.80
N ILE A 148 -30.60 -16.43 12.09
CA ILE A 148 -31.41 -17.28 12.98
C ILE A 148 -32.83 -17.46 12.43
N ILE A 149 -33.51 -16.38 12.04
CA ILE A 149 -34.87 -16.46 11.47
C ILE A 149 -34.87 -17.36 10.23
N THR A 150 -33.92 -17.20 9.33
CA THR A 150 -33.83 -18.01 8.12
C THR A 150 -33.55 -19.48 8.44
N PHE A 151 -32.53 -19.76 9.26
CA PHE A 151 -32.12 -21.13 9.57
C PHE A 151 -33.16 -21.89 10.40
N VAL A 152 -33.87 -21.23 11.32
CA VAL A 152 -35.00 -21.82 12.04
C VAL A 152 -36.16 -22.13 11.09
N ILE A 153 -36.49 -21.22 10.16
CA ILE A 153 -37.52 -21.48 9.13
C ILE A 153 -37.10 -22.65 8.23
N LEU A 154 -35.85 -22.73 7.78
CA LEU A 154 -35.35 -23.84 6.94
C LEU A 154 -35.31 -25.18 7.69
N ALA A 155 -34.97 -25.16 8.99
CA ALA A 155 -34.93 -26.33 9.84
C ALA A 155 -36.31 -26.98 10.07
N ILE A 156 -37.41 -26.20 10.03
CA ILE A 156 -38.79 -26.71 10.13
C ILE A 156 -39.41 -27.10 8.77
N HIS A 157 -38.58 -27.31 7.74
CA HIS A 157 -38.95 -27.89 6.44
C HIS A 157 -40.30 -27.39 5.86
N PRO A 158 -40.43 -26.08 5.60
CA PRO A 158 -41.70 -25.43 5.26
C PRO A 158 -42.04 -25.61 3.76
N PRO A 159 -43.28 -25.32 3.32
CA PRO A 159 -43.64 -25.42 1.90
C PRO A 159 -42.65 -24.66 0.99
N TYR A 160 -42.29 -25.22 -0.16
CA TYR A 160 -41.20 -24.73 -1.00
C TYR A 160 -41.21 -23.20 -1.28
N PRO A 161 -42.36 -22.53 -1.53
CA PRO A 161 -42.40 -21.08 -1.68
C PRO A 161 -41.95 -20.31 -0.43
N VAL A 162 -42.22 -20.82 0.77
CA VAL A 162 -41.78 -20.22 2.05
C VAL A 162 -40.27 -20.40 2.23
N LEU A 163 -39.74 -21.58 1.92
CA LEU A 163 -38.30 -21.87 1.90
C LEU A 163 -37.54 -20.94 0.94
N VAL A 164 -38.12 -20.62 -0.22
CA VAL A 164 -37.57 -19.64 -1.17
C VAL A 164 -37.68 -18.23 -0.59
N MET A 165 -38.85 -17.79 -0.13
CA MET A 165 -39.03 -16.41 0.34
C MET A 165 -38.25 -16.09 1.63
N CYS A 166 -38.02 -17.04 2.54
CA CYS A 166 -37.23 -16.78 3.75
C CYS A 166 -35.76 -16.47 3.45
N ASN A 167 -35.21 -16.95 2.32
CA ASN A 167 -33.84 -16.64 1.88
C ASN A 167 -33.65 -15.17 1.47
N MET A 168 -34.72 -14.38 1.33
CA MET A 168 -34.63 -12.91 1.28
C MET A 168 -34.10 -12.31 2.60
N VAL A 169 -34.35 -12.97 3.73
CA VAL A 169 -33.97 -12.51 5.07
C VAL A 169 -32.48 -12.77 5.30
N SER A 170 -31.95 -13.96 5.02
CA SER A 170 -30.51 -14.23 5.05
C SER A 170 -29.73 -13.34 4.07
N GLY A 171 -30.23 -13.12 2.85
CA GLY A 171 -29.62 -12.18 1.91
C GLY A 171 -29.56 -10.73 2.41
N PHE A 172 -30.51 -10.31 3.25
CA PHE A 172 -30.44 -9.02 3.93
C PHE A 172 -29.43 -9.02 5.08
N GLY A 173 -29.35 -10.12 5.84
CA GLY A 173 -28.32 -10.34 6.86
C GLY A 173 -26.90 -10.25 6.30
N ASN A 174 -26.56 -11.14 5.36
CA ASN A 174 -25.28 -11.15 4.64
C ASN A 174 -24.97 -9.77 4.05
N GLY A 175 -25.94 -9.13 3.39
CA GLY A 175 -25.74 -7.82 2.76
C GLY A 175 -25.40 -6.69 3.73
N LEU A 176 -25.87 -6.76 4.98
CA LEU A 176 -25.47 -5.82 6.04
C LEU A 176 -24.09 -6.19 6.63
N SER A 177 -23.84 -7.47 6.95
CA SER A 177 -22.58 -7.90 7.55
C SER A 177 -21.40 -7.70 6.59
N ASP A 178 -21.56 -8.02 5.31
CA ASP A 178 -20.55 -7.80 4.27
C ASP A 178 -20.20 -6.32 4.16
N ALA A 179 -21.20 -5.46 3.95
CA ALA A 179 -20.99 -4.03 3.77
C ALA A 179 -20.40 -3.37 5.03
N CYS A 180 -20.80 -3.81 6.23
CA CYS A 180 -20.29 -3.32 7.51
C CYS A 180 -18.85 -3.75 7.77
N PHE A 181 -18.58 -5.05 7.77
CA PHE A 181 -17.28 -5.58 8.19
C PHE A 181 -16.20 -5.38 7.13
N CYS A 182 -16.51 -5.48 5.82
CA CYS A 182 -15.54 -5.14 4.78
C CYS A 182 -15.16 -3.65 4.80
N ALA A 183 -16.10 -2.75 5.12
CA ALA A 183 -15.83 -1.32 5.25
C ALA A 183 -15.00 -1.00 6.50
N TRP A 184 -15.38 -1.54 7.67
CA TRP A 184 -14.65 -1.36 8.93
C TRP A 184 -13.21 -1.88 8.83
N VAL A 185 -13.03 -3.10 8.33
CA VAL A 185 -11.70 -3.70 8.11
C VAL A 185 -10.93 -2.97 6.99
N GLY A 186 -11.64 -2.44 5.98
CA GLY A 186 -11.07 -1.60 4.93
C GLY A 186 -10.47 -0.28 5.42
N ALA A 187 -10.84 0.18 6.63
CA ALA A 187 -10.31 1.39 7.26
C ALA A 187 -9.13 1.12 8.23
N MET A 188 -8.76 -0.13 8.49
CA MET A 188 -7.72 -0.50 9.46
C MET A 188 -6.27 -0.35 8.94
N ASP A 189 -5.32 -0.25 9.88
CA ASP A 189 -3.91 -0.50 9.64
C ASP A 189 -3.73 -1.93 9.08
N LYS A 190 -3.02 -2.05 7.96
CA LYS A 190 -2.89 -3.29 7.16
C LYS A 190 -4.23 -3.86 6.67
N ALA A 191 -5.21 -3.00 6.34
CA ALA A 191 -6.50 -3.37 5.76
C ALA A 191 -6.44 -4.53 4.74
N ASN A 192 -5.51 -4.48 3.77
CA ASN A 192 -5.30 -5.54 2.76
C ASN A 192 -5.21 -6.96 3.37
N THR A 193 -4.40 -7.11 4.42
CA THR A 193 -4.12 -8.40 5.06
C THR A 193 -5.33 -8.89 5.84
N ILE A 194 -6.00 -7.99 6.56
CA ILE A 194 -7.15 -8.32 7.42
C ILE A 194 -8.38 -8.62 6.56
N GLN A 195 -8.58 -7.88 5.46
CA GLN A 195 -9.52 -8.22 4.37
C GLN A 195 -9.25 -9.61 3.80
N GLY A 196 -7.98 -9.94 3.54
CA GLY A 196 -7.57 -11.27 3.10
C GLY A 196 -8.02 -12.39 4.04
N PHE A 197 -7.85 -12.21 5.35
CA PHE A 197 -8.33 -13.15 6.37
C PHE A 197 -9.86 -13.19 6.50
N LEU A 198 -10.54 -12.04 6.44
CA LEU A 198 -12.01 -11.96 6.47
C LEU A 198 -12.65 -12.79 5.34
N HIS A 199 -12.16 -12.63 4.11
CA HIS A 199 -12.67 -13.41 2.97
C HIS A 199 -12.11 -14.85 2.91
N ALA A 200 -10.96 -15.14 3.50
CA ALA A 200 -10.52 -16.52 3.70
C ALA A 200 -11.43 -17.28 4.69
N SER A 201 -12.01 -16.59 5.67
CA SER A 201 -12.98 -17.15 6.61
C SER A 201 -14.28 -17.57 5.89
N TYR A 202 -14.75 -16.77 4.93
CA TYR A 202 -15.85 -17.16 4.04
C TYR A 202 -15.51 -18.41 3.20
N SER A 203 -14.35 -18.45 2.53
CA SER A 203 -13.91 -19.65 1.79
C SER A 203 -13.72 -20.88 2.69
N LEU A 204 -13.41 -20.69 3.97
CA LEU A 204 -13.29 -21.77 4.96
C LEU A 204 -14.66 -22.35 5.36
N GLY A 205 -15.67 -21.50 5.55
CA GLY A 205 -17.06 -21.95 5.73
C GLY A 205 -17.57 -22.68 4.49
N ALA A 206 -17.31 -22.11 3.31
CA ALA A 206 -17.69 -22.68 2.03
C ALA A 206 -16.97 -24.01 1.69
N LEU A 207 -15.78 -24.24 2.26
CA LEU A 207 -15.07 -25.52 2.22
C LEU A 207 -15.77 -26.60 3.05
N PHE A 208 -16.15 -26.30 4.29
CA PHE A 208 -16.69 -27.32 5.20
C PHE A 208 -18.17 -27.64 4.95
N ALA A 209 -18.99 -26.66 4.56
CA ALA A 209 -20.42 -26.88 4.35
C ALA A 209 -20.76 -28.02 3.37
N PRO A 210 -20.10 -28.14 2.19
CA PRO A 210 -20.37 -29.25 1.29
C PRO A 210 -19.95 -30.62 1.85
N LEU A 211 -18.86 -30.70 2.63
CA LEU A 211 -18.48 -31.94 3.30
C LEU A 211 -19.52 -32.34 4.35
N ILE A 212 -19.92 -31.39 5.21
CA ILE A 212 -20.92 -31.61 6.26
C ILE A 212 -22.26 -32.03 5.65
N ALA A 213 -22.82 -31.24 4.73
CA ALA A 213 -24.11 -31.53 4.09
C ALA A 213 -24.08 -32.86 3.32
N THR A 214 -23.01 -33.15 2.57
CA THR A 214 -22.89 -34.42 1.84
C THR A 214 -22.76 -35.60 2.81
N SER A 215 -21.96 -35.50 3.87
CA SER A 215 -21.83 -36.59 4.86
C SER A 215 -23.15 -36.83 5.62
N MET A 216 -23.86 -35.77 6.03
CA MET A 216 -25.14 -35.91 6.72
C MET A 216 -26.17 -36.66 5.84
N VAL A 217 -26.33 -36.27 4.58
CA VAL A 217 -27.38 -36.82 3.70
C VAL A 217 -26.96 -38.12 3.00
N VAL A 218 -25.68 -38.31 2.66
CA VAL A 218 -25.18 -39.50 1.92
C VAL A 218 -24.63 -40.59 2.84
N THR A 219 -23.99 -40.23 3.96
CA THR A 219 -23.27 -41.19 4.82
C THR A 219 -24.05 -41.54 6.09
N TYR A 220 -24.88 -40.62 6.58
CA TYR A 220 -25.73 -40.82 7.77
C TYR A 220 -27.24 -40.81 7.45
N GLU A 221 -27.61 -40.72 6.17
CA GLU A 221 -28.99 -40.75 5.66
C GLU A 221 -29.94 -39.74 6.34
N LEU A 222 -29.39 -38.64 6.87
CA LEU A 222 -30.16 -37.62 7.59
C LEU A 222 -30.94 -36.72 6.61
N PRO A 223 -32.16 -36.29 6.96
CA PRO A 223 -32.91 -35.32 6.15
C PRO A 223 -32.16 -34.00 5.94
N TRP A 224 -32.28 -33.40 4.76
CA TRP A 224 -31.56 -32.18 4.36
C TRP A 224 -31.68 -31.02 5.37
N TYR A 225 -32.83 -30.89 6.04
CA TYR A 225 -33.09 -29.81 7.00
C TYR A 225 -32.26 -29.92 8.29
N THR A 226 -31.73 -31.09 8.61
CA THR A 226 -30.87 -31.31 9.79
C THR A 226 -29.59 -30.48 9.76
N TYR A 227 -29.10 -30.14 8.56
CA TYR A 227 -27.98 -29.21 8.37
C TYR A 227 -28.26 -27.84 8.99
N TYR A 228 -29.50 -27.33 8.89
CA TYR A 228 -29.86 -26.01 9.40
C TYR A 228 -29.98 -25.95 10.93
N TYR A 229 -30.02 -27.09 11.65
CA TYR A 229 -29.84 -27.10 13.10
C TYR A 229 -28.43 -26.63 13.49
N ILE A 230 -27.40 -27.05 12.74
CA ILE A 230 -26.01 -26.61 12.95
C ILE A 230 -25.90 -25.11 12.67
N MET A 231 -26.46 -24.66 11.54
CA MET A 231 -26.47 -23.26 11.13
C MET A 231 -27.19 -22.36 12.16
N ALA A 232 -28.36 -22.77 12.65
CA ALA A 232 -29.08 -22.03 13.68
C ALA A 232 -28.29 -21.93 14.99
N GLY A 233 -27.63 -23.02 15.42
CA GLY A 233 -26.74 -23.02 16.59
C GLY A 233 -25.55 -22.06 16.42
N MET A 234 -24.91 -22.06 15.25
CA MET A 234 -23.81 -21.15 14.93
C MET A 234 -24.28 -19.68 14.89
N ALA A 235 -25.45 -19.40 14.32
CA ALA A 235 -26.02 -18.05 14.26
C ALA A 235 -26.43 -17.50 15.66
N VAL A 236 -26.78 -18.36 16.62
CA VAL A 236 -26.95 -17.94 18.02
C VAL A 236 -25.62 -17.55 18.67
N VAL A 237 -24.53 -18.29 18.40
CA VAL A 237 -23.18 -17.93 18.88
C VAL A 237 -22.70 -16.64 18.22
N GLU A 238 -22.96 -16.46 16.92
CA GLU A 238 -22.72 -15.24 16.16
C GLU A 238 -23.46 -14.04 16.78
N LEU A 239 -24.77 -14.17 17.03
CA LEU A 239 -25.58 -13.12 17.65
C LEU A 239 -25.02 -12.70 19.00
N VAL A 240 -24.75 -13.66 19.89
CA VAL A 240 -24.24 -13.37 21.25
C VAL A 240 -22.87 -12.71 21.17
N GLY A 241 -21.95 -13.26 20.37
CA GLY A 241 -20.59 -12.74 20.23
C GLY A 241 -20.51 -11.35 19.60
N LEU A 242 -21.23 -11.11 18.51
CA LEU A 242 -21.29 -9.80 17.86
C LEU A 242 -22.03 -8.77 18.75
N SER A 243 -23.13 -9.15 19.41
CA SER A 243 -23.85 -8.26 20.33
C SER A 243 -22.97 -7.77 21.48
N ILE A 244 -22.22 -8.68 22.12
CA ILE A 244 -21.30 -8.33 23.22
C ILE A 244 -20.15 -7.46 22.72
N THR A 245 -19.50 -7.86 21.63
CA THR A 245 -18.25 -7.20 21.18
C THR A 245 -18.46 -5.84 20.52
N PHE A 246 -19.62 -5.62 19.88
CA PHE A 246 -19.99 -4.33 19.27
C PHE A 246 -20.96 -3.48 20.12
N TRP A 247 -21.26 -3.87 21.38
CA TRP A 247 -22.26 -3.21 22.24
C TRP A 247 -22.08 -1.68 22.41
N HIS A 248 -20.82 -1.20 22.31
CA HIS A 248 -20.43 0.20 22.47
C HIS A 248 -20.32 0.97 21.14
N LYS A 249 -20.25 0.30 19.97
CA LYS A 249 -20.16 0.95 18.64
C LYS A 249 -21.55 1.41 18.16
N THR A 250 -22.12 2.39 18.87
CA THR A 250 -23.46 2.95 18.67
C THR A 250 -23.55 3.91 17.48
N GLY A 251 -24.75 4.39 17.15
CA GLY A 251 -24.96 5.40 16.10
C GLY A 251 -24.31 6.75 16.42
N ALA A 252 -24.24 7.13 17.71
CA ALA A 252 -23.54 8.35 18.14
C ALA A 252 -22.03 8.23 17.93
N VAL A 253 -21.44 7.09 18.31
CA VAL A 253 -20.02 6.78 18.07
C VAL A 253 -19.72 6.74 16.56
N TYR A 254 -20.57 6.09 15.76
CA TYR A 254 -20.41 6.08 14.30
C TYR A 254 -20.49 7.49 13.70
N ALA A 255 -21.42 8.34 14.15
CA ALA A 255 -21.55 9.72 13.67
C ALA A 255 -20.35 10.62 14.08
N ALA A 256 -19.77 10.41 15.26
CA ALA A 256 -18.54 11.07 15.70
C ALA A 256 -17.31 10.61 14.90
N GLU A 257 -17.20 9.31 14.61
CA GLU A 257 -16.14 8.74 13.76
C GLU A 257 -16.27 9.18 12.28
N HIS A 258 -17.48 9.43 11.78
CA HIS A 258 -17.79 9.64 10.36
C HIS A 258 -18.47 11.00 10.10
N VAL A 259 -17.96 12.08 10.70
CA VAL A 259 -18.53 13.45 10.66
C VAL A 259 -18.97 13.88 9.26
N HIS A 260 -18.22 13.53 8.21
CA HIS A 260 -18.50 13.89 6.81
C HIS A 260 -19.48 12.96 6.05
N GLU A 261 -19.75 11.72 6.51
CA GLU A 261 -20.75 10.82 5.89
C GLU A 261 -22.14 10.91 6.54
N SER A 262 -22.25 11.59 7.69
CA SER A 262 -23.37 11.67 8.65
C SER A 262 -24.81 11.91 8.10
N SER A 263 -24.98 12.31 6.84
CA SER A 263 -26.29 12.55 6.20
C SER A 263 -26.71 11.48 5.18
N GLY A 264 -25.91 10.44 4.97
CA GLY A 264 -26.11 9.47 3.87
C GLY A 264 -25.74 10.03 2.49
N ALA A 265 -25.16 11.24 2.42
CA ALA A 265 -24.64 11.82 1.19
C ALA A 265 -23.52 10.97 0.57
N GLY A 266 -22.70 10.28 1.38
CA GLY A 266 -21.60 9.43 0.93
C GLY A 266 -22.04 8.37 -0.10
N THR A 267 -23.18 7.69 0.11
CA THR A 267 -23.72 6.74 -0.87
C THR A 267 -24.16 7.42 -2.17
N ARG A 268 -24.77 8.61 -2.08
CA ARG A 268 -25.18 9.40 -3.26
C ARG A 268 -23.99 9.97 -4.04
N GLU A 269 -22.86 10.18 -3.39
CA GLU A 269 -21.60 10.58 -4.03
C GLU A 269 -20.87 9.38 -4.63
N ALA A 270 -20.78 8.27 -3.90
CA ALA A 270 -20.24 7.00 -4.39
C ALA A 270 -20.91 6.54 -5.70
N LEU A 271 -22.24 6.66 -5.81
CA LEU A 271 -23.01 6.33 -7.02
C LEU A 271 -22.71 7.24 -8.23
N LYS A 272 -22.05 8.39 -8.06
CA LYS A 272 -21.61 9.24 -9.19
C LYS A 272 -20.25 8.81 -9.75
N SER A 273 -19.45 8.09 -8.96
CA SER A 273 -18.09 7.68 -9.35
C SER A 273 -18.12 6.50 -10.33
N LYS A 274 -17.45 6.66 -11.49
CA LYS A 274 -17.28 5.58 -12.47
C LYS A 274 -16.49 4.40 -11.89
N VAL A 275 -15.61 4.67 -10.93
CA VAL A 275 -14.81 3.63 -10.26
C VAL A 275 -15.72 2.72 -9.42
N THR A 276 -16.71 3.28 -8.72
CA THR A 276 -17.71 2.49 -7.97
C THR A 276 -18.46 1.53 -8.89
N TRP A 277 -18.89 1.99 -10.06
CA TRP A 277 -19.61 1.15 -11.02
C TRP A 277 -18.72 0.11 -11.70
N LEU A 278 -17.45 0.43 -11.98
CA LEU A 278 -16.48 -0.55 -12.48
C LEU A 278 -16.16 -1.63 -11.43
N ALA A 279 -16.00 -1.25 -10.17
CA ALA A 279 -15.83 -2.19 -9.06
C ALA A 279 -17.09 -3.05 -8.86
N SER A 280 -18.28 -2.43 -8.86
CA SER A 280 -19.58 -3.13 -8.76
C SER A 280 -19.75 -4.16 -9.88
N ALA A 281 -19.42 -3.81 -11.13
CA ALA A 281 -19.47 -4.72 -12.27
C ALA A 281 -18.45 -5.88 -12.14
N PHE A 282 -17.26 -5.61 -11.58
CA PHE A 282 -16.28 -6.65 -11.30
C PHE A 282 -16.79 -7.62 -10.21
N PHE A 283 -17.25 -7.13 -9.06
CA PHE A 283 -17.75 -8.01 -7.99
C PHE A 283 -19.01 -8.78 -8.39
N PHE A 284 -19.94 -8.14 -9.12
CA PHE A 284 -21.14 -8.77 -9.67
C PHE A 284 -20.78 -9.98 -10.57
N ALA A 285 -19.81 -9.83 -11.47
CA ALA A 285 -19.35 -10.94 -12.30
C ALA A 285 -18.47 -11.94 -11.51
N TYR A 286 -17.69 -11.50 -10.53
CA TYR A 286 -16.77 -12.36 -9.77
C TYR A 286 -17.51 -13.29 -8.81
N ILE A 287 -18.38 -12.76 -7.95
CA ILE A 287 -19.18 -13.59 -7.04
C ILE A 287 -20.17 -14.44 -7.86
N GLY A 288 -20.61 -13.93 -9.02
CA GLY A 288 -21.33 -14.72 -10.03
C GLY A 288 -20.58 -15.96 -10.55
N VAL A 289 -19.26 -15.86 -10.75
CA VAL A 289 -18.41 -17.02 -11.09
C VAL A 289 -18.20 -17.92 -9.87
N GLU A 290 -17.90 -17.33 -8.72
CA GLU A 290 -17.57 -18.02 -7.47
C GLU A 290 -18.73 -18.90 -6.98
N VAL A 291 -19.89 -18.29 -6.72
CA VAL A 291 -21.10 -18.99 -6.27
C VAL A 291 -21.75 -19.77 -7.43
N GLY A 292 -21.61 -19.30 -8.67
CA GLY A 292 -22.06 -20.03 -9.86
C GLY A 292 -21.35 -21.38 -10.06
N LEU A 293 -20.06 -21.45 -9.74
CA LEU A 293 -19.32 -22.70 -9.64
C LEU A 293 -19.74 -23.48 -8.40
N GLY A 294 -19.70 -22.86 -7.20
CA GLY A 294 -20.01 -23.50 -5.93
C GLY A 294 -21.37 -24.21 -5.92
N GLY A 295 -22.43 -23.55 -6.39
CA GLY A 295 -23.79 -24.10 -6.44
C GLY A 295 -23.98 -25.26 -7.42
N TRP A 296 -23.17 -25.37 -8.48
CA TRP A 296 -23.43 -26.30 -9.59
C TRP A 296 -22.36 -27.34 -9.88
N ILE A 297 -21.15 -27.24 -9.29
CA ILE A 297 -20.09 -28.26 -9.43
C ILE A 297 -20.62 -29.65 -9.04
N VAL A 298 -21.33 -29.80 -7.91
CA VAL A 298 -21.82 -31.11 -7.45
C VAL A 298 -22.71 -31.76 -8.49
N THR A 299 -23.75 -31.05 -8.95
CA THR A 299 -24.71 -31.59 -9.91
C THR A 299 -24.10 -31.79 -11.30
N PHE A 300 -23.10 -30.99 -11.69
CA PHE A 300 -22.30 -31.23 -12.90
C PHE A 300 -21.45 -32.51 -12.78
N MET A 301 -20.73 -32.71 -11.67
CA MET A 301 -19.92 -33.93 -11.47
C MET A 301 -20.81 -35.18 -11.46
N LEU A 302 -21.96 -35.12 -10.76
CA LEU A 302 -22.94 -36.20 -10.69
C LEU A 302 -23.59 -36.49 -12.06
N ARG A 303 -24.25 -35.49 -12.68
CA ARG A 303 -25.06 -35.71 -13.89
C ARG A 303 -24.22 -35.81 -15.18
N VAL A 304 -23.11 -35.07 -15.29
CA VAL A 304 -22.29 -34.97 -16.53
C VAL A 304 -20.98 -35.77 -16.45
N ARG A 305 -20.27 -35.77 -15.31
CA ARG A 305 -19.03 -36.56 -15.15
C ARG A 305 -19.25 -37.96 -14.54
N LYS A 306 -20.48 -38.30 -14.16
CA LYS A 306 -20.91 -39.59 -13.58
C LYS A 306 -20.12 -40.00 -12.32
N ALA A 307 -19.72 -39.01 -11.51
CA ALA A 307 -19.10 -39.25 -10.21
C ALA A 307 -20.14 -39.67 -9.16
N SER A 308 -19.69 -40.31 -8.07
CA SER A 308 -20.56 -40.57 -6.92
C SER A 308 -20.95 -39.28 -6.20
N ALA A 309 -22.02 -39.31 -5.39
CA ALA A 309 -22.48 -38.15 -4.63
C ALA A 309 -21.37 -37.60 -3.71
N TYR A 310 -20.72 -38.47 -2.94
CA TYR A 310 -19.59 -38.10 -2.07
C TYR A 310 -18.40 -37.50 -2.84
N ALA A 311 -18.00 -38.11 -3.96
CA ALA A 311 -16.91 -37.58 -4.79
C ALA A 311 -17.27 -36.23 -5.45
N SER A 312 -18.55 -36.00 -5.73
CA SER A 312 -19.07 -34.73 -6.25
C SER A 312 -19.05 -33.62 -5.19
N GLY A 313 -19.46 -33.93 -3.95
CA GLY A 313 -19.35 -33.03 -2.79
C GLY A 313 -17.88 -32.71 -2.43
N ALA A 314 -17.00 -33.71 -2.46
CA ALA A 314 -15.57 -33.51 -2.28
C ALA A 314 -14.95 -32.63 -3.40
N SER A 315 -15.49 -32.65 -4.61
CA SER A 315 -14.99 -31.82 -5.73
C SER A 315 -15.30 -30.33 -5.56
N VAL A 316 -16.49 -29.97 -5.07
CA VAL A 316 -16.79 -28.57 -4.72
C VAL A 316 -16.05 -28.14 -3.45
N SER A 317 -15.82 -29.06 -2.51
CA SER A 317 -14.94 -28.80 -1.36
C SER A 317 -13.51 -28.46 -1.85
N GLY A 318 -13.01 -29.17 -2.86
CA GLY A 318 -11.74 -28.88 -3.53
C GLY A 318 -11.66 -27.48 -4.16
N PHE A 319 -12.76 -26.96 -4.74
CA PHE A 319 -12.84 -25.58 -5.23
C PHE A 319 -12.55 -24.58 -4.11
N TRP A 320 -13.28 -24.68 -3.00
CA TRP A 320 -13.18 -23.75 -1.88
C TRP A 320 -11.87 -23.90 -1.08
N ALA A 321 -11.35 -25.12 -0.93
CA ALA A 321 -9.99 -25.35 -0.40
C ALA A 321 -8.92 -24.68 -1.27
N GLY A 322 -9.03 -24.86 -2.59
CA GLY A 322 -8.18 -24.17 -3.56
C GLY A 322 -8.27 -22.66 -3.39
N GLN A 323 -9.48 -22.11 -3.28
CA GLN A 323 -9.70 -20.68 -3.12
C GLN A 323 -9.14 -20.12 -1.80
N ALA A 324 -9.35 -20.80 -0.67
CA ALA A 324 -8.79 -20.40 0.61
C ALA A 324 -7.25 -20.37 0.58
N LEU A 325 -6.63 -21.41 0.00
CA LEU A 325 -5.19 -21.47 -0.22
C LEU A 325 -4.70 -20.39 -1.20
N GLY A 326 -5.50 -20.07 -2.24
CA GLY A 326 -5.24 -19.01 -3.20
C GLY A 326 -5.22 -17.62 -2.55
N ARG A 327 -6.23 -17.31 -1.73
CA ARG A 327 -6.27 -16.08 -0.90
C ARG A 327 -5.05 -15.99 0.01
N ALA A 328 -4.67 -17.08 0.67
CA ALA A 328 -3.55 -17.12 1.61
C ALA A 328 -2.16 -17.05 0.95
N VAL A 329 -1.93 -17.72 -0.18
CA VAL A 329 -0.60 -17.85 -0.81
C VAL A 329 -0.38 -16.82 -1.93
N LEU A 330 -1.33 -16.69 -2.86
CA LEU A 330 -1.20 -15.75 -3.98
C LEU A 330 -1.44 -14.30 -3.55
N GLY A 331 -2.03 -14.05 -2.37
CA GLY A 331 -2.11 -12.70 -1.79
C GLY A 331 -0.74 -12.01 -1.71
N PHE A 332 0.26 -12.68 -1.12
CA PHE A 332 1.64 -12.17 -1.03
C PHE A 332 2.30 -11.96 -2.40
N VAL A 333 1.98 -12.81 -3.38
CA VAL A 333 2.47 -12.66 -4.77
C VAL A 333 1.85 -11.42 -5.42
N THR A 334 0.54 -11.23 -5.22
CA THR A 334 -0.25 -10.10 -5.73
C THR A 334 0.23 -8.77 -5.15
N GLU A 335 0.56 -8.74 -3.85
CA GLU A 335 1.15 -7.59 -3.18
C GLU A 335 2.56 -7.27 -3.70
N ARG A 336 3.41 -8.29 -3.89
CA ARG A 336 4.80 -8.12 -4.34
C ARG A 336 4.95 -7.65 -5.79
N PHE A 337 4.07 -8.10 -6.70
CA PHE A 337 4.17 -7.81 -8.14
C PHE A 337 3.06 -6.89 -8.68
N GLY A 338 2.15 -6.43 -7.81
CA GLY A 338 1.09 -5.48 -8.12
C GLY A 338 -0.19 -6.13 -8.65
N GLU A 339 -1.34 -5.68 -8.14
CA GLU A 339 -2.63 -6.35 -8.37
C GLU A 339 -2.98 -6.43 -9.85
N ARG A 340 -2.71 -5.36 -10.60
CA ARG A 340 -3.09 -5.26 -12.03
C ARG A 340 -2.43 -6.33 -12.90
N LEU A 341 -1.15 -6.61 -12.66
CA LEU A 341 -0.41 -7.63 -13.40
C LEU A 341 -0.83 -9.03 -12.95
N CYS A 342 -0.79 -9.30 -11.65
CA CYS A 342 -1.13 -10.61 -11.09
C CYS A 342 -2.54 -11.07 -11.45
N ILE A 343 -3.57 -10.22 -11.26
CA ILE A 343 -4.95 -10.58 -11.59
C ILE A 343 -5.14 -10.78 -13.10
N SER A 344 -4.42 -10.04 -13.95
CA SER A 344 -4.45 -10.28 -15.40
C SER A 344 -3.88 -11.66 -15.77
N ILE A 345 -2.81 -12.10 -15.10
CA ILE A 345 -2.24 -13.44 -15.27
C ILE A 345 -3.20 -14.50 -14.74
N TYR A 346 -3.78 -14.31 -13.54
CA TYR A 346 -4.72 -15.25 -12.94
C TYR A 346 -5.98 -15.41 -13.79
N LEU A 347 -6.51 -14.34 -14.39
CA LEU A 347 -7.62 -14.39 -15.34
C LEU A 347 -7.30 -15.27 -16.57
N VAL A 348 -6.11 -15.13 -17.16
CA VAL A 348 -5.67 -15.96 -18.30
C VAL A 348 -5.54 -17.43 -17.89
N LEU A 349 -5.00 -17.70 -16.70
CA LEU A 349 -4.93 -19.05 -16.14
C LEU A 349 -6.33 -19.63 -15.87
N CYS A 350 -7.24 -18.86 -15.28
CA CYS A 350 -8.65 -19.25 -15.07
C CYS A 350 -9.34 -19.57 -16.40
N ILE A 351 -9.11 -18.82 -17.48
CA ILE A 351 -9.64 -19.14 -18.83
C ILE A 351 -9.11 -20.49 -19.31
N GLY A 352 -7.79 -20.73 -19.23
CA GLY A 352 -7.19 -22.00 -19.64
C GLY A 352 -7.68 -23.20 -18.81
N ILE A 353 -7.82 -23.03 -17.50
CA ILE A 353 -8.29 -24.05 -16.56
C ILE A 353 -9.80 -24.31 -16.73
N GLN A 354 -10.60 -23.28 -17.00
CA GLN A 354 -12.02 -23.41 -17.31
C GLN A 354 -12.24 -24.14 -18.65
N LEU A 355 -11.41 -23.88 -19.65
CA LEU A 355 -11.40 -24.65 -20.90
C LEU A 355 -10.99 -26.11 -20.67
N LEU A 356 -10.00 -26.38 -19.80
CA LEU A 356 -9.62 -27.75 -19.41
C LEU A 356 -10.77 -28.48 -18.70
N PHE A 357 -11.42 -27.83 -17.73
CA PHE A 357 -12.57 -28.37 -16.99
C PHE A 357 -13.76 -28.66 -17.92
N TRP A 358 -14.03 -27.79 -18.88
CA TRP A 358 -15.08 -28.00 -19.89
C TRP A 358 -14.75 -29.15 -20.83
N LEU A 359 -13.62 -29.06 -21.54
CA LEU A 359 -13.30 -29.85 -22.73
C LEU A 359 -12.77 -31.26 -22.44
N VAL A 360 -12.24 -31.53 -21.23
CA VAL A 360 -11.75 -32.87 -20.86
C VAL A 360 -12.80 -33.64 -20.05
N PRO A 361 -13.49 -34.65 -20.62
CA PRO A 361 -14.57 -35.39 -19.96
C PRO A 361 -14.02 -36.49 -19.02
N LYS A 362 -13.15 -36.12 -18.07
CA LYS A 362 -12.60 -37.02 -17.06
C LYS A 362 -12.81 -36.43 -15.67
N PHE A 363 -13.34 -37.24 -14.74
CA PHE A 363 -13.67 -36.80 -13.38
C PHE A 363 -12.45 -36.22 -12.63
N ILE A 364 -11.34 -36.97 -12.55
CA ILE A 364 -10.13 -36.54 -11.82
C ILE A 364 -9.58 -35.22 -12.38
N VAL A 365 -9.49 -35.09 -13.71
CA VAL A 365 -9.06 -33.84 -14.36
C VAL A 365 -10.02 -32.70 -14.03
N SER A 366 -11.33 -32.97 -14.02
CA SER A 366 -12.34 -31.98 -13.67
C SER A 366 -12.22 -31.51 -12.21
N ALA A 367 -12.03 -32.42 -11.25
CA ALA A 367 -11.87 -32.09 -9.83
C ALA A 367 -10.57 -31.30 -9.57
N VAL A 368 -9.46 -31.70 -10.19
CA VAL A 368 -8.17 -30.98 -10.09
C VAL A 368 -8.25 -29.61 -10.75
N ALA A 369 -8.84 -29.50 -11.95
CA ALA A 369 -9.04 -28.22 -12.62
C ALA A 369 -9.92 -27.28 -11.79
N VAL A 370 -11.00 -27.79 -11.19
CA VAL A 370 -11.87 -27.02 -10.29
C VAL A 370 -11.12 -26.50 -9.06
N ALA A 371 -10.26 -27.31 -8.43
CA ALA A 371 -9.43 -26.85 -7.31
C ALA A 371 -8.45 -25.74 -7.72
N PHE A 372 -7.78 -25.87 -8.87
CA PHE A 372 -6.91 -24.81 -9.39
C PHE A 372 -7.68 -23.55 -9.85
N LEU A 373 -8.90 -23.71 -10.34
CA LEU A 373 -9.76 -22.58 -10.71
C LEU A 373 -10.11 -21.75 -9.48
N GLY A 374 -10.46 -22.40 -8.36
CA GLY A 374 -10.60 -21.76 -7.06
C GLY A 374 -9.32 -21.04 -6.63
N PHE A 375 -8.17 -21.72 -6.70
CA PHE A 375 -6.87 -21.17 -6.32
C PHE A 375 -6.50 -19.87 -7.05
N PHE A 376 -6.69 -19.78 -8.37
CA PHE A 376 -6.41 -18.56 -9.13
C PHE A 376 -7.51 -17.50 -9.00
N LEU A 377 -8.77 -17.87 -8.76
CA LEU A 377 -9.83 -16.91 -8.43
C LEU A 377 -9.60 -16.25 -7.06
N GLY A 378 -9.11 -16.99 -6.06
CA GLY A 378 -8.96 -16.54 -4.67
C GLY A 378 -8.35 -15.14 -4.46
N PRO A 379 -7.13 -14.84 -4.93
CA PRO A 379 -6.50 -13.53 -4.74
C PRO A 379 -7.19 -12.37 -5.47
N MET A 380 -8.04 -12.65 -6.47
CA MET A 380 -8.63 -11.61 -7.32
C MET A 380 -9.60 -10.71 -6.55
N PHE A 381 -10.32 -11.25 -5.56
CA PHE A 381 -11.27 -10.48 -4.76
C PHE A 381 -10.57 -9.39 -3.90
N PRO A 382 -9.64 -9.70 -2.97
CA PRO A 382 -8.98 -8.66 -2.18
C PRO A 382 -8.15 -7.72 -3.06
N GLY A 383 -7.51 -8.21 -4.13
CA GLY A 383 -6.80 -7.33 -5.06
C GLY A 383 -7.72 -6.38 -5.85
N ALA A 384 -8.98 -6.75 -6.09
CA ALA A 384 -9.98 -5.84 -6.65
C ALA A 384 -10.50 -4.82 -5.63
N VAL A 385 -10.68 -5.20 -4.36
CA VAL A 385 -10.97 -4.25 -3.26
C VAL A 385 -9.84 -3.23 -3.15
N MET A 386 -8.59 -3.67 -3.18
CA MET A 386 -7.43 -2.78 -3.07
C MET A 386 -7.27 -1.89 -4.31
N MET A 387 -7.58 -2.38 -5.51
CA MET A 387 -7.63 -1.55 -6.72
C MET A 387 -8.73 -0.48 -6.64
N ALA A 388 -9.92 -0.81 -6.11
CA ALA A 388 -10.98 0.16 -5.88
C ALA A 388 -10.56 1.23 -4.84
N ALA A 389 -10.00 0.81 -3.70
CA ALA A 389 -9.50 1.72 -2.66
C ALA A 389 -8.37 2.64 -3.16
N LYS A 390 -7.46 2.14 -4.01
CA LYS A 390 -6.39 2.95 -4.64
C LYS A 390 -6.91 3.99 -5.65
N LEU A 391 -8.11 3.79 -6.21
CA LEU A 391 -8.69 4.64 -7.26
C LEU A 391 -9.79 5.59 -6.77
N LEU A 392 -10.40 5.32 -5.62
CA LEU A 392 -11.44 6.16 -5.00
C LEU A 392 -10.84 7.22 -4.05
N PRO A 393 -11.49 8.40 -3.89
CA PRO A 393 -11.21 9.32 -2.79
C PRO A 393 -11.55 8.72 -1.41
N LYS A 394 -10.69 8.95 -0.41
CA LYS A 394 -10.82 8.36 0.94
C LYS A 394 -12.20 8.58 1.58
N HIS A 395 -12.79 9.76 1.42
CA HIS A 395 -14.06 10.13 2.05
C HIS A 395 -15.30 9.43 1.47
N ILE A 396 -15.15 8.62 0.41
CA ILE A 396 -16.20 7.73 -0.10
C ILE A 396 -15.79 6.26 -0.11
N HIS A 397 -14.66 5.87 0.47
CA HIS A 397 -14.18 4.47 0.47
C HIS A 397 -15.21 3.51 1.07
N VAL A 398 -15.68 3.81 2.29
CA VAL A 398 -16.71 3.02 3.01
C VAL A 398 -17.98 2.89 2.17
N SER A 399 -18.60 4.02 1.80
CA SER A 399 -19.84 4.05 1.00
C SER A 399 -19.72 3.34 -0.36
N ALA A 400 -18.59 3.50 -1.08
CA ALA A 400 -18.43 2.96 -2.43
C ALA A 400 -18.06 1.47 -2.43
N ILE A 401 -17.18 1.02 -1.53
CA ILE A 401 -16.83 -0.39 -1.41
C ILE A 401 -18.03 -1.16 -0.89
N GLY A 402 -18.71 -0.69 0.17
CA GLY A 402 -19.92 -1.33 0.70
C GLY A 402 -21.02 -1.51 -0.36
N PHE A 403 -21.26 -0.50 -1.21
CA PHE A 403 -22.20 -0.64 -2.33
C PHE A 403 -21.75 -1.68 -3.37
N ALA A 404 -20.48 -1.63 -3.78
CA ALA A 404 -19.93 -2.55 -4.78
C ALA A 404 -19.93 -4.01 -4.28
N MET A 405 -19.72 -4.21 -2.98
CA MET A 405 -19.86 -5.48 -2.26
C MET A 405 -21.30 -6.01 -2.32
N SER A 406 -22.29 -5.19 -1.94
CA SER A 406 -23.70 -5.59 -2.00
C SER A 406 -24.14 -5.94 -3.44
N MET A 407 -23.67 -5.19 -4.44
CA MET A 407 -23.86 -5.54 -5.86
C MET A 407 -23.19 -6.87 -6.24
N GLY A 408 -22.07 -7.23 -5.60
CA GLY A 408 -21.47 -8.56 -5.67
C GLY A 408 -22.44 -9.67 -5.28
N GLY A 409 -23.10 -9.55 -4.11
CA GLY A 409 -24.10 -10.52 -3.64
C GLY A 409 -25.30 -10.67 -4.59
N VAL A 410 -25.72 -9.58 -5.24
CA VAL A 410 -26.74 -9.62 -6.31
C VAL A 410 -26.24 -10.39 -7.55
N GLY A 411 -24.94 -10.36 -7.84
CA GLY A 411 -24.33 -11.22 -8.87
C GLY A 411 -24.27 -12.69 -8.46
N GLY A 412 -23.82 -12.97 -7.23
CA GLY A 412 -23.76 -14.30 -6.62
C GLY A 412 -25.12 -15.01 -6.51
N THR A 413 -26.23 -14.31 -6.70
CA THR A 413 -27.60 -14.84 -6.62
C THR A 413 -28.25 -14.98 -8.00
N ILE A 414 -28.08 -13.98 -8.88
CA ILE A 414 -28.62 -14.01 -10.25
C ILE A 414 -27.95 -15.09 -11.10
N PHE A 415 -26.61 -15.25 -11.04
CA PHE A 415 -25.92 -16.16 -11.94
C PHE A 415 -26.13 -17.65 -11.66
N PRO A 416 -26.13 -18.16 -10.41
CA PRO A 416 -26.54 -19.54 -10.14
C PRO A 416 -27.99 -19.81 -10.56
N PHE A 417 -28.92 -18.88 -10.32
CA PHE A 417 -30.29 -19.01 -10.82
C PHE A 417 -30.34 -19.12 -12.35
N ALA A 418 -29.62 -18.26 -13.07
CA ALA A 418 -29.59 -18.27 -14.53
C ALA A 418 -28.99 -19.58 -15.10
N ILE A 419 -27.93 -20.10 -14.48
CA ILE A 419 -27.36 -21.42 -14.82
C ILE A 419 -28.42 -22.51 -14.65
N GLY A 420 -29.12 -22.55 -13.53
CA GLY A 420 -30.18 -23.54 -13.24
C GLY A 420 -31.38 -23.43 -14.19
N ALA A 421 -31.90 -22.22 -14.41
CA ALA A 421 -33.03 -21.97 -15.30
C ALA A 421 -32.75 -22.42 -16.75
N ILE A 422 -31.52 -22.23 -17.25
CA ILE A 422 -31.12 -22.71 -18.59
C ILE A 422 -30.83 -24.22 -18.55
N ALA A 423 -30.20 -24.72 -17.49
CA ALA A 423 -29.90 -26.14 -17.30
C ALA A 423 -31.15 -27.04 -17.24
N ALA A 424 -32.31 -26.51 -16.86
CA ALA A 424 -33.59 -27.21 -16.94
C ALA A 424 -33.98 -27.64 -18.36
N SER A 425 -33.54 -26.89 -19.38
CA SER A 425 -33.85 -27.15 -20.80
C SER A 425 -32.66 -27.65 -21.63
N LYS A 426 -31.42 -27.36 -21.21
CA LYS A 426 -30.17 -27.71 -21.93
C LYS A 426 -29.22 -28.61 -21.14
N GLY A 427 -29.59 -29.00 -19.92
CA GLY A 427 -28.76 -29.74 -18.99
C GLY A 427 -27.69 -28.87 -18.32
N VAL A 428 -27.22 -29.30 -17.14
CA VAL A 428 -26.20 -28.60 -16.33
C VAL A 428 -24.84 -28.45 -17.02
N ALA A 429 -24.64 -29.07 -18.19
CA ALA A 429 -23.48 -28.82 -19.05
C ALA A 429 -23.34 -27.33 -19.45
N VAL A 430 -24.44 -26.56 -19.45
CA VAL A 430 -24.45 -25.12 -19.74
C VAL A 430 -23.68 -24.27 -18.72
N LEU A 431 -23.37 -24.80 -17.53
CA LEU A 431 -22.46 -24.20 -16.55
C LEU A 431 -21.14 -23.74 -17.20
N GLN A 432 -20.57 -24.59 -18.07
CA GLN A 432 -19.23 -24.41 -18.60
C GLN A 432 -19.06 -23.16 -19.50
N PRO A 433 -19.89 -22.94 -20.54
CA PRO A 433 -19.84 -21.72 -21.34
C PRO A 433 -20.29 -20.47 -20.57
N ILE A 434 -21.21 -20.57 -19.60
CA ILE A 434 -21.64 -19.41 -18.79
C ILE A 434 -20.47 -18.91 -17.93
N ILE A 435 -19.82 -19.80 -17.17
CA ILE A 435 -18.67 -19.43 -16.33
C ILE A 435 -17.52 -18.90 -17.18
N LEU A 436 -17.22 -19.52 -18.33
CA LEU A 436 -16.20 -19.02 -19.24
C LEU A 436 -16.51 -17.58 -19.73
N ALA A 437 -17.76 -17.31 -20.12
CA ALA A 437 -18.18 -15.98 -20.55
C ALA A 437 -18.04 -14.95 -19.43
N LEU A 438 -18.37 -15.31 -18.18
CA LEU A 438 -18.20 -14.41 -17.03
C LEU A 438 -16.73 -14.13 -16.69
N ILE A 439 -15.84 -15.14 -16.81
CA ILE A 439 -14.39 -14.93 -16.63
C ILE A 439 -13.82 -14.02 -17.75
N VAL A 440 -14.33 -14.14 -18.98
CA VAL A 440 -13.96 -13.22 -20.08
C VAL A 440 -14.49 -11.80 -19.84
N VAL A 441 -15.71 -11.64 -19.31
CA VAL A 441 -16.26 -10.33 -18.91
C VAL A 441 -15.44 -9.72 -17.77
N LEU A 442 -15.03 -10.50 -16.76
CA LEU A 442 -14.11 -10.05 -15.71
C LEU A 442 -12.79 -9.55 -16.29
N GLY A 443 -12.22 -10.26 -17.26
CA GLY A 443 -11.04 -9.81 -18.00
C GLY A 443 -11.23 -8.47 -18.70
N PHE A 444 -12.35 -8.29 -19.40
CA PHE A 444 -12.67 -7.03 -20.07
C PHE A 444 -12.87 -5.87 -19.09
N VAL A 445 -13.58 -6.09 -17.98
CA VAL A 445 -13.80 -5.08 -16.92
C VAL A 445 -12.47 -4.70 -16.24
N TRP A 446 -11.61 -5.69 -15.92
CA TRP A 446 -10.32 -5.47 -15.29
C TRP A 446 -9.32 -4.69 -16.16
N LEU A 447 -9.28 -5.00 -17.46
CA LEU A 447 -8.37 -4.34 -18.40
C LEU A 447 -8.82 -2.90 -18.73
N ARG A 448 -10.12 -2.59 -18.62
CA ARG A 448 -10.69 -1.26 -18.94
C ARG A 448 -10.08 -0.17 -18.06
N ARG A 449 -9.36 0.78 -18.67
CA ARG A 449 -8.88 1.99 -17.99
C ARG A 449 -10.09 2.90 -17.67
N GLY A 450 -10.30 3.20 -16.39
CA GLY A 450 -11.21 4.28 -15.97
C GLY A 450 -10.72 5.62 -16.52
N SER A 451 -11.62 6.46 -17.01
CA SER A 451 -11.28 7.70 -17.74
C SER A 451 -10.92 8.89 -16.85
N ASP A 452 -11.04 8.75 -15.54
CA ASP A 452 -11.12 9.89 -14.63
C ASP A 452 -9.73 10.25 -14.11
N ARG A 453 -9.21 11.38 -14.60
CA ARG A 453 -7.89 11.92 -14.25
C ARG A 453 -7.90 12.47 -12.82
N SER A 454 -7.62 11.64 -11.83
CA SER A 454 -7.03 12.10 -10.57
C SER A 454 -5.53 12.37 -10.78
N PRO A 455 -4.96 13.46 -10.24
CA PRO A 455 -3.61 13.92 -10.60
C PRO A 455 -2.48 13.19 -9.86
N THR A 456 -2.57 11.85 -9.70
CA THR A 456 -1.60 11.07 -8.90
C THR A 456 -1.17 9.71 -9.46
N LEU A 457 -1.92 9.05 -10.35
CA LEU A 457 -1.56 7.70 -10.86
C LEU A 457 -1.46 7.60 -12.38
N ALA A 458 -0.29 8.00 -12.90
CA ALA A 458 0.33 7.43 -14.07
C ALA A 458 1.84 7.24 -13.78
N SER A 459 2.49 6.13 -14.14
CA SER A 459 2.05 4.98 -14.94
C SER A 459 2.37 3.63 -14.27
N ALA A 460 1.89 2.55 -14.89
CA ALA A 460 2.38 1.19 -14.64
C ALA A 460 2.58 0.51 -16.02
N PRO A 461 3.72 -0.14 -16.27
CA PRO A 461 4.11 -0.55 -17.62
C PRO A 461 3.24 -1.67 -18.20
N THR A 462 2.91 -1.57 -19.48
CA THR A 462 2.16 -2.60 -20.22
C THR A 462 3.10 -3.64 -20.81
N VAL A 463 3.18 -4.81 -20.20
CA VAL A 463 4.02 -5.92 -20.67
C VAL A 463 3.26 -6.79 -21.68
N TRP A 464 3.37 -6.45 -22.97
CA TRP A 464 3.09 -7.35 -24.09
C TRP A 464 4.06 -7.04 -25.24
N GLY A 465 5.09 -7.88 -25.38
CA GLY A 465 6.21 -7.63 -26.30
C GLY A 465 7.09 -8.87 -26.50
N TRP A 466 6.50 -9.98 -26.91
CA TRP A 466 7.24 -11.19 -27.31
C TRP A 466 7.59 -11.13 -28.80
N ALA A 467 8.77 -10.58 -29.11
CA ALA A 467 9.42 -10.73 -30.41
C ALA A 467 10.93 -10.60 -30.22
N GLY A 468 11.66 -11.71 -30.40
CA GLY A 468 13.11 -11.84 -30.55
C GLY A 468 14.03 -10.84 -29.84
N ASP A 469 14.65 -11.26 -28.73
CA ASP A 469 16.12 -11.40 -28.77
C ASP A 469 16.64 -12.46 -27.79
N GLY A 470 17.87 -12.91 -28.00
CA GLY A 470 18.39 -14.17 -27.45
C GLY A 470 18.68 -14.21 -25.95
N LEU A 471 18.51 -15.40 -25.36
CA LEU A 471 19.04 -15.77 -24.04
C LEU A 471 20.55 -15.46 -23.94
N LYS A 472 20.94 -14.59 -23.01
CA LYS A 472 22.32 -14.48 -22.53
C LYS A 472 22.42 -15.04 -21.10
N PRO A 473 23.40 -15.90 -20.80
CA PRO A 473 23.44 -16.63 -19.53
C PRO A 473 23.85 -15.75 -18.36
N ILE A 474 23.31 -16.05 -17.18
CA ILE A 474 23.73 -15.46 -15.90
C ILE A 474 25.14 -15.98 -15.58
N ASN A 475 26.12 -15.08 -15.49
CA ASN A 475 27.48 -15.40 -15.04
C ASN A 475 27.84 -14.58 -13.80
N GLY A 476 28.02 -15.28 -12.68
CA GLY A 476 28.26 -14.71 -11.35
C GLY A 476 28.65 -15.81 -10.36
N ALA A 477 29.56 -16.69 -10.76
CA ALA A 477 29.84 -17.93 -10.05
C ALA A 477 30.64 -17.71 -8.76
N VAL A 478 30.14 -18.23 -7.64
CA VAL A 478 30.94 -18.53 -6.45
C VAL A 478 31.95 -19.63 -6.81
N ARG A 479 33.24 -19.42 -6.51
CA ARG A 479 34.29 -20.42 -6.76
C ARG A 479 34.32 -21.47 -5.65
N THR A 480 34.09 -22.73 -6.00
CA THR A 480 34.51 -23.91 -5.23
C THR A 480 35.25 -24.86 -6.16
N ASN A 481 36.56 -25.06 -5.93
CA ASN A 481 37.38 -25.97 -6.72
C ASN A 481 37.13 -27.42 -6.31
N LEU A 482 37.02 -28.33 -7.29
CA LEU A 482 37.52 -29.71 -7.24
C LEU A 482 37.48 -30.30 -8.68
N PRO A 483 38.54 -30.97 -9.18
CA PRO A 483 38.59 -31.45 -10.57
C PRO A 483 38.39 -32.97 -10.71
N PHE A 484 37.85 -33.42 -11.85
CA PHE A 484 38.30 -34.61 -12.61
C PHE A 484 37.81 -34.51 -14.09
N PRO A 485 38.48 -35.14 -15.09
CA PRO A 485 38.31 -34.83 -16.53
C PRO A 485 37.52 -35.88 -17.35
N GLY A 486 37.17 -35.60 -18.62
CA GLY A 486 36.36 -36.57 -19.42
C GLY A 486 36.14 -36.50 -20.95
N VAL A 487 36.83 -35.66 -21.77
CA VAL A 487 36.97 -35.86 -23.26
C VAL A 487 35.64 -35.79 -24.12
N PRO A 488 35.59 -35.91 -25.49
CA PRO A 488 35.33 -34.72 -26.34
C PRO A 488 34.29 -34.85 -27.51
N GLY A 489 34.10 -33.73 -28.24
CA GLY A 489 33.58 -33.68 -29.63
C GLY A 489 32.18 -33.06 -29.78
N VAL A 490 31.82 -32.32 -30.84
CA VAL A 490 32.51 -31.94 -32.10
C VAL A 490 32.15 -30.48 -32.48
N GLY A 491 32.97 -29.79 -33.28
CA GLY A 491 32.68 -28.45 -33.86
C GLY A 491 31.65 -28.44 -35.01
N PHE A 492 31.54 -27.41 -35.85
CA PHE A 492 32.47 -26.29 -36.11
C PHE A 492 31.79 -25.13 -36.87
N LEU A 493 32.38 -23.93 -36.75
CA LEU A 493 32.50 -22.82 -37.74
C LEU A 493 31.30 -21.93 -38.16
N ASP A 494 31.69 -20.67 -38.35
CA ASP A 494 31.03 -19.49 -38.95
C ASP A 494 31.22 -19.50 -40.50
N PRO A 495 30.56 -18.67 -41.34
CA PRO A 495 31.12 -17.33 -41.63
C PRO A 495 30.13 -16.23 -42.10
N ALA A 496 30.68 -15.01 -42.31
CA ALA A 496 29.99 -13.81 -42.83
C ALA A 496 30.33 -13.46 -44.33
N PRO A 497 30.36 -12.20 -44.82
CA PRO A 497 29.28 -11.66 -45.65
C PRO A 497 29.66 -11.15 -47.08
N ALA A 498 28.65 -10.93 -47.95
CA ALA A 498 28.78 -10.47 -49.34
C ALA A 498 27.85 -9.28 -49.72
N VAL A 499 28.01 -8.69 -50.93
CA VAL A 499 27.67 -7.26 -51.24
C VAL A 499 27.28 -7.02 -52.73
N ARG A 500 26.49 -5.94 -53.01
CA ARG A 500 26.08 -5.32 -54.32
C ARG A 500 24.91 -5.99 -55.11
N GLN A 501 23.88 -5.26 -55.58
CA GLN A 501 23.72 -4.42 -56.82
C GLN A 501 23.70 -5.29 -58.12
N THR A 502 22.87 -5.07 -59.17
CA THR A 502 22.25 -3.82 -59.70
C THR A 502 21.08 -4.06 -60.70
N ILE A 503 20.07 -3.17 -60.72
CA ILE A 503 19.34 -2.57 -61.89
C ILE A 503 18.44 -3.40 -62.88
N ARG A 504 17.18 -2.90 -63.08
CA ARG A 504 16.23 -3.02 -64.24
C ARG A 504 15.70 -4.43 -64.66
N THR A 505 14.58 -4.68 -65.38
CA THR A 505 13.29 -4.03 -65.85
C THR A 505 12.43 -5.15 -66.53
N GLU A 506 11.14 -5.09 -66.95
CA GLU A 506 10.02 -4.13 -66.98
C GLU A 506 8.69 -4.88 -67.32
N ARG A 507 7.50 -4.33 -66.98
CA ARG A 507 6.28 -4.25 -67.86
C ARG A 507 5.04 -3.59 -67.23
N TYR A 508 4.07 -3.26 -68.09
CA TYR A 508 2.85 -2.45 -67.85
C TYR A 508 1.58 -3.26 -67.55
N GLY A 509 0.58 -2.57 -66.97
CA GLY A 509 -0.85 -2.92 -66.95
C GLY A 509 -1.70 -1.72 -66.50
N GLU A 510 -2.81 -1.45 -67.19
CA GLU A 510 -3.73 -0.30 -66.98
C GLU A 510 -4.74 -0.62 -65.83
N VAL A 511 -5.60 0.27 -65.29
CA VAL A 511 -6.45 1.35 -65.88
C VAL A 511 -6.67 2.51 -64.88
N ASP A 512 -6.96 3.72 -65.40
CA ASP A 512 -7.30 4.96 -64.67
C ASP A 512 -8.75 4.97 -64.08
N TRP A 513 -9.02 5.92 -63.15
CA TRP A 513 -10.18 6.84 -63.21
C TRP A 513 -10.10 7.94 -62.12
N LEU A 514 -9.43 9.06 -62.45
CA LEU A 514 -9.73 10.45 -62.04
C LEU A 514 -10.35 10.74 -60.64
N ARG A 515 -9.57 11.40 -59.76
CA ARG A 515 -10.05 12.61 -59.05
C ARG A 515 -8.91 13.50 -58.52
N THR A 516 -8.99 14.78 -58.85
CA THR A 516 -7.99 15.81 -58.49
C THR A 516 -8.09 16.20 -57.01
N VAL A 517 -6.97 16.21 -56.30
CA VAL A 517 -6.82 16.85 -54.98
C VAL A 517 -5.56 17.73 -55.02
N ALA A 518 -5.65 18.94 -54.47
CA ALA A 518 -4.58 19.93 -54.56
C ALA A 518 -3.33 19.53 -53.76
N TYR A 519 -2.16 19.67 -54.38
CA TYR A 519 -0.86 19.45 -53.72
C TYR A 519 -0.56 20.61 -52.76
N THR A 520 -0.93 20.47 -51.48
CA THR A 520 -0.34 21.29 -50.41
C THR A 520 1.02 20.70 -50.05
N ALA A 521 2.07 21.52 -50.05
CA ALA A 521 3.41 21.08 -49.67
C ALA A 521 3.43 20.55 -48.22
N PRO A 522 4.17 19.47 -47.91
CA PRO A 522 4.24 18.93 -46.55
C PRO A 522 4.86 19.99 -45.62
N PRO A 523 4.32 20.17 -44.40
CA PRO A 523 4.82 21.18 -43.48
C PRO A 523 6.28 20.89 -43.12
N VAL A 524 7.12 21.94 -43.20
CA VAL A 524 8.52 21.86 -42.78
C VAL A 524 8.56 21.48 -41.30
N LYS A 525 9.03 20.27 -41.00
CA LYS A 525 9.32 19.86 -39.62
C LYS A 525 10.43 20.77 -39.08
N MET A 526 10.06 21.75 -38.26
CA MET A 526 11.04 22.52 -37.50
C MET A 526 11.88 21.57 -36.66
N ALA A 527 13.20 21.81 -36.62
CA ALA A 527 14.10 21.01 -35.80
C ALA A 527 13.70 21.12 -34.33
N LYS A 528 13.73 20.00 -33.60
CA LYS A 528 13.45 19.98 -32.17
C LYS A 528 14.50 20.83 -31.43
N PRO A 529 14.11 21.61 -30.39
CA PRO A 529 15.08 22.27 -29.54
C PRO A 529 15.99 21.22 -28.88
N ILE A 530 17.28 21.53 -28.75
CA ILE A 530 18.27 20.61 -28.19
C ILE A 530 18.30 20.75 -26.65
N VAL A 531 18.30 19.63 -25.94
CA VAL A 531 18.60 19.55 -24.50
C VAL A 531 19.94 18.84 -24.33
N LEU A 532 20.83 19.41 -23.52
CA LEU A 532 22.08 18.79 -23.11
C LEU A 532 21.85 18.00 -21.81
N GLN A 533 21.85 16.68 -21.90
CA GLN A 533 21.84 15.78 -20.75
C GLN A 533 23.27 15.52 -20.25
N LEU A 534 23.47 15.61 -18.93
CA LEU A 534 24.76 15.39 -18.26
C LEU A 534 24.73 14.08 -17.46
N GLY A 535 25.74 13.22 -17.66
CA GLY A 535 25.86 11.95 -16.96
C GLY A 535 25.04 10.81 -17.58
N ASP A 536 24.59 9.90 -16.72
CA ASP A 536 23.95 8.63 -17.11
C ASP A 536 22.61 8.79 -17.86
N ASP A 537 22.19 7.72 -18.50
CA ASP A 537 20.82 7.54 -19.00
C ASP A 537 19.81 7.26 -17.87
N ILE A 538 18.57 7.72 -18.07
CA ILE A 538 17.47 7.55 -17.12
C ILE A 538 17.06 6.07 -16.94
N ARG A 539 16.69 5.72 -15.72
CA ARG A 539 16.52 4.34 -15.22
C ARG A 539 15.09 3.98 -14.84
N TRP A 540 14.18 4.94 -14.67
CA TRP A 540 12.80 4.66 -14.24
C TRP A 540 11.72 5.39 -15.03
N ASN A 541 11.88 6.68 -15.32
CA ASN A 541 10.82 7.52 -15.90
C ASN A 541 10.73 7.41 -17.43
N HIS A 542 10.75 6.20 -17.99
CA HIS A 542 10.85 5.96 -19.43
C HIS A 542 9.71 6.58 -20.24
N ASP A 543 8.45 6.43 -19.82
CA ASP A 543 7.29 7.02 -20.51
C ASP A 543 7.43 8.54 -20.66
N LEU A 544 7.78 9.22 -19.56
CA LEU A 544 7.99 10.67 -19.52
C LEU A 544 9.22 11.09 -20.33
N TYR A 545 10.26 10.26 -20.39
CA TYR A 545 11.43 10.50 -21.22
C TYR A 545 11.16 10.27 -22.72
N ASP A 546 10.19 9.41 -23.08
CA ASP A 546 9.67 9.31 -24.44
C ASP A 546 8.85 10.55 -24.83
N GLU A 547 8.02 11.08 -23.93
CA GLU A 547 7.39 12.41 -24.12
C GLU A 547 8.44 13.54 -24.24
N PHE A 548 9.52 13.46 -23.46
CA PHE A 548 10.63 14.41 -23.50
C PHE A 548 11.37 14.36 -24.84
N LYS A 549 11.78 13.17 -25.30
CA LYS A 549 12.35 12.93 -26.62
C LYS A 549 11.37 13.21 -27.77
N ALA A 550 10.06 13.17 -27.54
CA ALA A 550 9.08 13.59 -28.55
C ALA A 550 9.19 15.08 -28.85
N LYS A 551 9.44 15.91 -27.83
CA LYS A 551 9.56 17.38 -27.92
C LYS A 551 10.98 17.88 -28.22
N PHE A 552 12.01 17.21 -27.70
CA PHE A 552 13.41 17.66 -27.74
C PHE A 552 14.35 16.70 -28.50
N ASP A 553 15.49 17.23 -28.99
CA ASP A 553 16.66 16.42 -29.36
C ASP A 553 17.61 16.32 -28.16
N ILE A 554 18.00 15.10 -27.76
CA ILE A 554 18.77 14.88 -26.52
C ILE A 554 20.23 14.59 -26.85
N ARG A 555 21.08 15.61 -26.70
CA ARG A 555 22.55 15.46 -26.75
C ARG A 555 23.06 15.11 -25.37
N ARG A 556 24.09 14.27 -25.28
CA ARG A 556 24.61 13.76 -24.01
C ARG A 556 26.09 14.11 -23.83
N SER A 557 26.48 14.35 -22.59
CA SER A 557 27.87 14.33 -22.14
C SER A 557 28.02 13.21 -21.09
N TYR A 558 28.61 12.09 -21.51
CA TYR A 558 28.93 10.97 -20.63
C TYR A 558 30.33 11.17 -20.03
N SER A 559 30.45 11.23 -18.69
CA SER A 559 31.71 11.16 -17.94
C SER A 559 32.85 12.06 -18.45
N MET A 560 32.56 13.32 -18.80
CA MET A 560 33.50 14.21 -19.49
C MET A 560 34.24 15.15 -18.51
N PRO A 561 35.58 15.09 -18.41
CA PRO A 561 36.36 16.00 -17.56
C PRO A 561 36.16 17.49 -17.92
N ARG A 562 36.30 18.38 -16.93
CA ARG A 562 36.10 19.83 -17.10
C ARG A 562 36.77 20.43 -18.34
N ALA A 563 38.04 20.11 -18.58
CA ALA A 563 38.80 20.68 -19.70
C ALA A 563 38.22 20.27 -21.08
N GLU A 564 37.81 19.01 -21.22
CA GLU A 564 37.15 18.50 -22.42
C GLU A 564 35.75 19.11 -22.60
N PHE A 565 34.99 19.24 -21.50
CA PHE A 565 33.66 19.87 -21.53
C PHE A 565 33.73 21.35 -21.93
N ILE A 566 34.71 22.09 -21.41
CA ILE A 566 35.03 23.47 -21.83
C ILE A 566 35.38 23.53 -23.32
N GLN A 567 36.17 22.58 -23.83
CA GLN A 567 36.52 22.54 -25.25
C GLN A 567 35.33 22.13 -26.14
N ALA A 568 34.44 21.27 -25.67
CA ALA A 568 33.21 20.86 -26.35
C ALA A 568 32.18 22.00 -26.42
N LEU A 569 32.10 22.86 -25.39
CA LEU A 569 31.32 24.10 -25.44
C LEU A 569 31.94 25.09 -26.45
N LYS A 570 33.27 25.33 -26.38
CA LYS A 570 33.99 26.24 -27.29
C LYS A 570 33.88 25.83 -28.76
N SER A 571 33.87 24.54 -29.06
CA SER A 571 33.71 24.00 -30.43
C SER A 571 32.24 23.84 -30.86
N LYS A 572 31.27 24.18 -30.01
CA LYS A 572 29.83 23.93 -30.19
C LYS A 572 29.47 22.46 -30.49
N ALA A 573 30.22 21.49 -29.94
CA ALA A 573 30.00 20.06 -30.19
C ALA A 573 28.57 19.57 -29.82
N PHE A 574 27.92 20.23 -28.85
CA PHE A 574 26.54 19.93 -28.45
C PHE A 574 25.46 20.72 -29.21
N GLY A 575 25.83 21.63 -30.11
CA GLY A 575 24.92 22.59 -30.74
C GLY A 575 24.43 23.70 -29.80
N ASP A 576 23.56 24.57 -30.30
CA ASP A 576 23.00 25.72 -29.56
C ASP A 576 21.80 25.29 -28.69
N PHE A 577 22.04 24.47 -27.67
CA PHE A 577 21.02 23.88 -26.79
C PHE A 577 20.22 24.90 -25.95
N VAL A 578 18.92 24.61 -25.75
CA VAL A 578 17.99 25.49 -25.01
C VAL A 578 17.91 25.16 -23.52
N ALA A 579 18.25 23.93 -23.13
CA ALA A 579 18.19 23.49 -21.74
C ALA A 579 19.32 22.51 -21.40
N ILE A 580 19.60 22.41 -20.10
CA ILE A 580 20.51 21.42 -19.51
C ILE A 580 19.71 20.56 -18.52
N TYR A 581 19.90 19.24 -18.59
CA TYR A 581 19.24 18.25 -17.75
C TYR A 581 20.27 17.35 -17.06
N ARG A 582 20.27 17.31 -15.73
CA ARG A 582 21.11 16.41 -14.95
C ARG A 582 20.24 15.43 -14.13
N PRO A 583 19.96 14.21 -14.63
CA PRO A 583 19.03 13.25 -14.00
C PRO A 583 19.48 12.72 -12.63
N PHE A 584 20.79 12.67 -12.38
CA PHE A 584 21.35 12.10 -11.14
C PHE A 584 22.36 13.06 -10.50
N TRP A 585 22.48 13.01 -9.17
CA TRP A 585 23.41 13.85 -8.41
C TRP A 585 24.83 13.25 -8.31
N ASN A 586 24.97 11.95 -8.58
CA ASN A 586 26.21 11.19 -8.50
C ASN A 586 26.90 10.94 -9.86
N THR A 587 26.29 11.36 -10.97
CA THR A 587 26.90 11.41 -12.32
C THR A 587 26.61 12.77 -12.98
N GLY A 588 27.30 13.12 -14.06
CA GLY A 588 27.13 14.42 -14.72
C GLY A 588 27.69 15.60 -13.92
N GLY A 589 28.63 15.33 -13.02
CA GLY A 589 29.31 16.31 -12.15
C GLY A 589 30.83 16.40 -12.39
N GLU A 590 31.33 15.73 -13.42
CA GLU A 590 32.76 15.51 -13.69
C GLU A 590 33.49 16.80 -14.14
N MET A 591 32.73 17.85 -14.45
CA MET A 591 33.22 19.20 -14.73
C MET A 591 33.45 20.06 -13.46
N GLY A 592 33.09 19.56 -12.27
CA GLY A 592 33.21 20.28 -11.00
C GLY A 592 32.23 21.45 -10.89
N ASN A 593 32.68 22.55 -10.26
CA ASN A 593 31.85 23.71 -10.00
C ASN A 593 31.38 24.39 -11.30
N TRP A 594 30.09 24.71 -11.38
CA TRP A 594 29.52 25.55 -12.42
C TRP A 594 29.68 27.01 -12.03
N ASP A 595 30.90 27.51 -12.21
CA ASP A 595 31.30 28.90 -12.00
C ASP A 595 31.19 29.74 -13.28
N ASN A 596 31.60 31.01 -13.23
CA ASN A 596 31.55 31.91 -14.37
C ASN A 596 32.48 31.51 -15.55
N GLU A 597 33.54 30.72 -15.36
CA GLU A 597 34.34 30.22 -16.50
C GLU A 597 33.44 29.34 -17.37
N LEU A 598 32.86 28.29 -16.77
CA LEU A 598 32.03 27.32 -17.48
C LEU A 598 30.69 27.94 -17.92
N ILE A 599 30.04 28.73 -17.06
CA ILE A 599 28.76 29.40 -17.36
C ILE A 599 28.92 30.43 -18.49
N SER A 600 30.07 31.08 -18.66
CA SER A 600 30.30 32.02 -19.78
C SER A 600 30.25 31.34 -21.16
N LEU A 601 30.56 30.04 -21.23
CA LEU A 601 30.69 29.29 -22.49
C LEU A 601 29.37 28.69 -23.01
N LEU A 602 28.29 28.77 -22.22
CA LEU A 602 26.97 28.28 -22.64
C LEU A 602 26.43 29.07 -23.85
N PRO A 603 25.59 28.46 -24.73
CA PRO A 603 24.99 29.16 -25.86
C PRO A 603 23.95 30.20 -25.40
N ALA A 604 23.69 31.20 -26.22
CA ALA A 604 22.70 32.25 -25.92
C ALA A 604 21.24 31.76 -25.94
N SER A 605 21.00 30.61 -26.57
CA SER A 605 19.72 29.90 -26.59
C SER A 605 19.40 29.16 -25.28
N CYS A 606 20.39 28.89 -24.42
CA CYS A 606 20.16 28.21 -23.14
C CYS A 606 19.35 29.11 -22.19
N LYS A 607 18.25 28.57 -21.63
CA LYS A 607 17.32 29.29 -20.74
C LYS A 607 16.99 28.58 -19.44
N ILE A 608 17.20 27.26 -19.35
CA ILE A 608 16.93 26.50 -18.12
C ILE A 608 17.97 25.39 -17.89
N TYR A 609 18.39 25.23 -16.64
CA TYR A 609 19.20 24.11 -16.16
C TYR A 609 18.45 23.46 -15.00
N ALA A 610 17.97 22.23 -15.20
CA ALA A 610 17.33 21.43 -14.16
C ALA A 610 18.26 20.30 -13.70
N SER A 611 18.52 20.23 -12.40
CA SER A 611 19.42 19.26 -11.78
C SER A 611 18.76 18.47 -10.66
N ALA A 612 19.12 17.20 -10.58
CA ALA A 612 18.96 16.36 -9.40
C ALA A 612 19.67 16.95 -8.17
N GLY A 613 19.23 16.52 -6.98
CA GLY A 613 19.74 16.99 -5.69
C GLY A 613 19.00 18.22 -5.14
N ALA A 614 19.18 18.49 -3.84
CA ALA A 614 18.59 19.64 -3.16
C ALA A 614 19.53 20.85 -3.11
N GLY A 615 20.79 20.64 -2.72
CA GLY A 615 21.82 21.67 -2.63
C GLY A 615 22.49 21.97 -3.97
N PHE A 616 22.82 23.24 -4.18
CA PHE A 616 23.30 23.83 -5.44
C PHE A 616 24.51 24.75 -5.23
N ASP A 617 25.22 24.56 -4.11
CA ASP A 617 26.44 25.23 -3.69
C ASP A 617 27.64 25.04 -4.65
N TRP A 618 27.54 24.06 -5.54
CA TRP A 618 28.46 23.81 -6.65
C TRP A 618 28.10 24.59 -7.93
N VAL A 619 27.09 25.49 -7.89
CA VAL A 619 26.60 26.28 -9.03
C VAL A 619 26.51 27.76 -8.67
N ASP A 620 27.17 28.63 -9.45
CA ASP A 620 26.93 30.08 -9.42
C ASP A 620 25.57 30.39 -10.06
N THR A 621 24.52 30.25 -9.24
CA THR A 621 23.15 30.52 -9.65
C THR A 621 22.91 32.01 -9.97
N GLU A 622 23.77 32.91 -9.50
CA GLU A 622 23.77 34.32 -9.93
C GLU A 622 24.35 34.49 -11.33
N ALA A 623 25.43 33.79 -11.72
CA ALA A 623 25.94 33.85 -13.10
C ALA A 623 24.93 33.29 -14.09
N LEU A 624 24.23 32.22 -13.72
CA LEU A 624 23.05 31.75 -14.47
C LEU A 624 21.97 32.84 -14.55
N ALA A 625 21.63 33.50 -13.44
CA ALA A 625 20.62 34.55 -13.44
C ALA A 625 21.03 35.81 -14.24
N ARG A 626 22.30 36.22 -14.15
CA ARG A 626 22.93 37.28 -14.96
C ARG A 626 22.77 36.99 -16.45
N ARG A 627 22.86 35.72 -16.87
CA ARG A 627 22.62 35.25 -18.24
C ARG A 627 21.15 35.08 -18.64
N GLY A 628 20.20 35.17 -17.71
CA GLY A 628 18.79 34.83 -17.97
C GLY A 628 18.57 33.32 -18.09
N ILE A 629 19.30 32.52 -17.31
CA ILE A 629 19.15 31.06 -17.20
C ILE A 629 18.51 30.74 -15.85
N VAL A 630 17.34 30.10 -15.89
CA VAL A 630 16.65 29.59 -14.71
C VAL A 630 17.33 28.31 -14.23
N TYR A 631 17.80 28.30 -12.99
CA TYR A 631 18.31 27.08 -12.34
C TYR A 631 17.23 26.46 -11.45
N CYS A 632 17.02 25.14 -11.61
CA CYS A 632 16.06 24.36 -10.85
C CYS A 632 16.76 23.21 -10.12
N ASN A 633 16.56 23.12 -8.81
CA ASN A 633 16.95 21.94 -8.04
C ASN A 633 15.79 20.93 -7.99
N ALA A 634 16.02 19.78 -7.38
CA ALA A 634 15.00 18.75 -7.17
C ALA A 634 14.70 18.48 -5.68
N ALA A 635 14.85 19.48 -4.81
CA ALA A 635 14.65 19.36 -3.36
C ALA A 635 13.26 18.84 -2.95
N ALA A 636 12.25 19.06 -3.80
CA ALA A 636 10.88 18.57 -3.58
C ALA A 636 10.75 17.03 -3.67
N ALA A 637 11.67 16.36 -4.39
CA ALA A 637 11.68 14.90 -4.56
C ALA A 637 12.25 14.16 -3.34
N CYS A 638 13.34 14.67 -2.74
CA CYS A 638 14.00 14.06 -1.59
C CYS A 638 13.50 14.55 -0.22
N THR A 639 12.45 15.38 -0.18
CA THR A 639 11.94 16.01 1.06
C THR A 639 11.63 15.00 2.16
N GLU A 640 10.94 13.89 1.83
CA GLU A 640 10.60 12.87 2.84
C GLU A 640 11.85 12.17 3.36
N SER A 641 12.72 11.66 2.47
CA SER A 641 13.91 10.89 2.87
C SER A 641 14.85 11.70 3.76
N VAL A 642 15.12 12.96 3.41
CA VAL A 642 15.96 13.85 4.25
C VAL A 642 15.29 14.08 5.61
N ALA A 643 13.96 14.22 5.64
CA ALA A 643 13.23 14.41 6.89
C ALA A 643 13.18 13.15 7.76
N ASP A 644 13.11 11.94 7.17
CA ASP A 644 13.15 10.67 7.90
C ASP A 644 14.56 10.39 8.45
N ALA A 645 15.61 10.66 7.68
CA ALA A 645 16.99 10.58 8.15
C ALA A 645 17.30 11.61 9.25
N ALA A 646 16.77 12.84 9.12
CA ALA A 646 16.86 13.84 10.19
C ALA A 646 16.18 13.38 11.50
N ILE A 647 15.03 12.73 11.41
CA ILE A 647 14.35 12.14 12.58
C ILE A 647 15.15 10.99 13.18
N TRP A 648 15.83 10.15 12.38
CA TRP A 648 16.79 9.17 12.87
C TRP A 648 17.96 9.82 13.64
N LEU A 649 18.59 10.86 13.06
CA LEU A 649 19.68 11.60 13.71
C LEU A 649 19.24 12.26 15.04
N ILE A 650 18.03 12.83 15.08
CA ILE A 650 17.44 13.36 16.32
C ILE A 650 17.28 12.23 17.35
N ILE A 651 16.63 11.12 16.99
CA ILE A 651 16.43 9.99 17.92
C ILE A 651 17.77 9.44 18.41
N SER A 652 18.78 9.29 17.55
CA SER A 652 20.09 8.79 17.95
C SER A 652 20.87 9.77 18.83
N THR A 653 20.81 11.08 18.61
CA THR A 653 21.43 12.05 19.55
C THR A 653 20.72 12.12 20.92
N PHE A 654 19.45 11.72 21.00
CA PHE A 654 18.73 11.57 22.27
C PHE A 654 19.00 10.22 22.97
N ARG A 655 19.24 9.14 22.22
CA ARG A 655 19.28 7.75 22.72
C ARG A 655 20.60 7.01 22.54
N LEU A 656 21.59 7.67 21.93
CA LEU A 656 22.95 7.20 21.59
C LEU A 656 22.95 5.81 20.91
N LEU A 657 22.12 5.67 19.87
CA LEU A 657 21.88 4.38 19.22
C LEU A 657 23.08 3.91 18.38
N SER A 658 23.93 4.82 17.90
CA SER A 658 25.21 4.47 17.24
C SER A 658 26.07 3.58 18.13
N TRP A 659 26.38 4.01 19.35
CA TRP A 659 27.16 3.23 20.32
C TRP A 659 26.49 1.90 20.66
N SER A 660 25.17 1.89 20.90
CA SER A 660 24.43 0.64 21.14
C SER A 660 24.52 -0.34 19.96
N ALA A 661 24.45 0.15 18.72
CA ALA A 661 24.48 -0.66 17.52
C ALA A 661 25.89 -1.15 17.19
N VAL A 662 26.93 -0.33 17.41
CA VAL A 662 28.33 -0.72 17.24
C VAL A 662 28.73 -1.78 18.27
N ALA A 663 28.40 -1.57 19.55
CA ALA A 663 28.66 -2.54 20.61
C ALA A 663 27.95 -3.89 20.38
N ALA A 664 26.71 -3.87 19.90
CA ALA A 664 25.99 -5.11 19.56
C ALA A 664 26.55 -5.80 18.30
N ARG A 665 27.10 -5.04 17.33
CA ARG A 665 27.67 -5.58 16.08
C ARG A 665 29.11 -6.06 16.20
N SER A 666 29.86 -5.65 17.21
CA SER A 666 31.24 -6.12 17.44
C SER A 666 31.29 -7.60 17.87
N GLY A 667 30.20 -8.12 18.45
CA GLY A 667 30.16 -9.45 19.06
C GLY A 667 30.92 -9.54 20.39
N ASP A 668 31.44 -8.42 20.89
CA ASP A 668 32.25 -8.34 22.10
C ASP A 668 31.37 -8.14 23.35
N SER A 669 31.54 -9.03 24.33
CA SER A 669 30.74 -9.03 25.56
C SER A 669 31.05 -7.86 26.49
N GLU A 670 32.29 -7.34 26.52
CA GLU A 670 32.65 -6.21 27.37
C GLU A 670 32.07 -4.91 26.78
N GLN A 671 32.17 -4.72 25.47
CA GLN A 671 31.56 -3.60 24.76
C GLN A 671 30.02 -3.60 24.89
N PHE A 672 29.39 -4.78 24.79
CA PHE A 672 27.95 -4.92 25.00
C PHE A 672 27.55 -4.51 26.44
N ILE A 673 28.30 -4.97 27.44
CA ILE A 673 28.04 -4.64 28.86
C ILE A 673 28.30 -3.16 29.16
N ASP A 674 29.36 -2.57 28.61
CA ASP A 674 29.66 -1.13 28.69
C ASP A 674 28.51 -0.30 28.12
N ALA A 675 28.10 -0.55 26.87
CA ALA A 675 26.96 0.14 26.27
C ALA A 675 25.67 -0.05 27.10
N ASN A 676 25.32 -1.30 27.43
CA ASN A 676 24.10 -1.61 28.16
C ASN A 676 23.99 -0.87 29.51
N ARG A 677 25.08 -0.78 30.27
CA ARG A 677 25.12 -0.11 31.57
C ARG A 677 25.19 1.41 31.46
N ASN A 678 26.02 1.92 30.54
CA ASN A 678 26.40 3.34 30.52
C ASN A 678 25.53 4.20 29.59
N LEU A 679 24.70 3.61 28.71
CA LEU A 679 23.72 4.34 27.90
C LEU A 679 22.53 4.88 28.71
N ALA A 680 22.02 4.09 29.67
CA ALA A 680 20.79 4.41 30.38
C ALA A 680 20.87 5.68 31.26
N PRO A 681 21.97 6.00 31.97
CA PRO A 681 22.09 7.22 32.76
C PRO A 681 22.15 8.52 31.95
N VAL A 682 22.56 8.47 30.68
CA VAL A 682 22.78 9.65 29.83
C VAL A 682 21.72 9.87 28.74
N SER A 683 20.99 8.82 28.38
CA SER A 683 19.92 8.87 27.38
C SER A 683 18.71 9.71 27.84
N ARG A 684 18.00 10.32 26.90
CA ARG A 684 16.73 11.03 27.12
C ARG A 684 15.71 10.67 26.03
N ASN A 685 14.42 10.78 26.32
CA ASN A 685 13.39 10.74 25.29
C ASN A 685 13.24 12.15 24.68
N PRO A 686 12.93 12.31 23.37
CA PRO A 686 12.74 13.64 22.78
C PRO A 686 11.49 14.39 23.26
N GLN A 687 10.48 13.68 23.74
CA GLN A 687 9.20 14.23 24.22
C GLN A 687 9.39 15.39 25.21
N GLY A 688 8.74 16.53 24.92
CA GLY A 688 8.75 17.75 25.73
C GLY A 688 9.98 18.65 25.55
N PHE A 689 11.07 18.15 24.95
CA PHE A 689 12.24 18.96 24.59
C PHE A 689 11.98 19.81 23.34
N SER A 690 12.76 20.86 23.17
CA SER A 690 12.68 21.77 22.01
C SER A 690 13.63 21.37 20.88
N LEU A 691 13.10 21.38 19.65
CA LEU A 691 13.85 21.26 18.40
C LEU A 691 13.92 22.63 17.74
N GLY A 692 15.11 23.23 17.72
CA GLY A 692 15.41 24.49 17.05
C GLY A 692 15.91 24.29 15.63
N ILE A 693 15.09 24.60 14.63
CA ILE A 693 15.42 24.41 13.20
C ILE A 693 15.93 25.74 12.60
N ILE A 694 17.16 25.74 12.07
CA ILE A 694 17.72 26.86 11.32
C ILE A 694 17.58 26.56 9.81
N GLY A 695 16.73 27.33 9.12
CA GLY A 695 16.29 27.07 7.75
C GLY A 695 14.94 26.34 7.73
N PHE A 696 13.85 27.09 7.83
CA PHE A 696 12.47 26.59 7.87
C PHE A 696 11.83 26.57 6.47
N GLY A 697 12.62 26.11 5.50
CA GLY A 697 12.16 25.78 4.14
C GLY A 697 11.38 24.45 4.11
N ARG A 698 11.20 23.89 2.90
CA ARG A 698 10.39 22.68 2.68
C ARG A 698 10.85 21.47 3.51
N ILE A 699 12.16 21.27 3.66
CA ILE A 699 12.73 20.17 4.47
C ILE A 699 12.57 20.46 5.97
N GLY A 700 12.94 21.65 6.44
CA GLY A 700 12.79 22.04 7.85
C GLY A 700 11.35 21.95 8.37
N ARG A 701 10.36 22.40 7.58
CA ARG A 701 8.93 22.25 7.91
C ARG A 701 8.52 20.78 8.02
N ARG A 702 8.98 19.92 7.11
CA ARG A 702 8.62 18.50 7.12
C ARG A 702 9.29 17.73 8.26
N ILE A 703 10.48 18.17 8.69
CA ILE A 703 11.12 17.69 9.92
C ILE A 703 10.30 18.11 11.14
N ALA A 704 9.89 19.39 11.23
CA ALA A 704 9.03 19.88 12.30
C ALA A 704 7.69 19.13 12.39
N GLU A 705 7.04 18.86 11.26
CA GLU A 705 5.81 18.04 11.21
C GLU A 705 6.01 16.65 11.84
N LYS A 706 7.12 15.97 11.54
CA LYS A 706 7.42 14.64 12.09
C LYS A 706 7.83 14.72 13.56
N ALA A 707 8.66 15.68 13.95
CA ALA A 707 9.14 15.85 15.33
C ALA A 707 8.02 16.28 16.29
N TYR A 708 7.13 17.18 15.87
CA TYR A 708 5.96 17.58 16.65
C TYR A 708 4.97 16.41 16.81
N LYS A 709 4.54 15.81 15.70
CA LYS A 709 3.40 14.85 15.69
C LYS A 709 3.75 13.41 16.06
N ALA A 710 5.02 13.03 16.09
CA ALA A 710 5.46 11.66 16.38
C ALA A 710 6.47 11.55 17.53
N LEU A 711 7.05 12.66 17.99
CA LEU A 711 8.03 12.69 19.08
C LEU A 711 7.68 13.70 20.20
N ASP A 712 6.54 14.38 20.11
CA ASP A 712 6.07 15.41 21.05
C ASP A 712 7.13 16.50 21.34
N MET A 713 7.92 16.88 20.33
CA MET A 713 8.93 17.94 20.44
C MET A 713 8.32 19.32 20.20
N LYS A 714 8.71 20.30 21.02
CA LYS A 714 8.35 21.72 20.81
C LYS A 714 9.15 22.28 19.63
N ILE A 715 8.50 22.94 18.69
CA ILE A 715 9.16 23.45 17.49
C ILE A 715 9.55 24.92 17.68
N LEU A 716 10.85 25.19 17.62
CA LEU A 716 11.40 26.54 17.48
C LEU A 716 12.02 26.65 16.08
N TYR A 717 11.94 27.79 15.42
CA TYR A 717 12.61 27.96 14.12
C TYR A 717 13.17 29.35 13.87
N ASN A 718 14.25 29.42 13.09
CA ASN A 718 14.83 30.63 12.56
C ASN A 718 14.97 30.52 11.03
N ASP A 719 14.57 31.57 10.32
CA ASP A 719 14.64 31.71 8.87
C ASP A 719 14.69 33.21 8.53
N VAL A 720 15.11 33.56 7.31
CA VAL A 720 15.18 34.95 6.83
C VAL A 720 13.80 35.57 6.63
N VAL A 721 12.75 34.75 6.51
CA VAL A 721 11.34 35.17 6.39
C VAL A 721 10.50 34.31 7.33
N GLN A 722 9.70 34.95 8.19
CA GLN A 722 8.75 34.26 9.06
C GLN A 722 7.71 33.50 8.20
N ALA A 723 7.42 32.25 8.57
CA ALA A 723 6.36 31.48 7.93
C ALA A 723 4.98 32.06 8.25
N HIS A 724 4.03 31.88 7.34
CA HIS A 724 2.66 32.34 7.56
C HIS A 724 1.95 31.49 8.63
N LYS A 725 0.92 32.06 9.27
CA LYS A 725 0.31 31.51 10.51
C LYS A 725 -0.40 30.16 10.32
N ASP A 726 -0.75 29.80 9.09
CA ASP A 726 -1.27 28.48 8.70
C ASP A 726 -0.19 27.39 8.72
N VAL A 727 1.10 27.75 8.62
CA VAL A 727 2.25 26.84 8.78
C VAL A 727 2.66 26.75 10.25
N GLU A 728 2.65 27.87 10.98
CA GLU A 728 3.05 27.89 12.40
C GLU A 728 2.02 27.20 13.31
N GLY A 729 0.73 27.53 13.15
CA GLY A 729 -0.34 27.10 14.06
C GLY A 729 -0.46 25.58 14.24
N PRO A 730 -0.52 24.76 13.17
CA PRO A 730 -0.65 23.30 13.27
C PRO A 730 0.55 22.54 13.85
N LEU A 731 1.60 23.26 14.25
CA LEU A 731 2.85 22.75 14.82
C LEU A 731 3.27 23.49 16.10
N GLU A 732 2.45 24.45 16.56
CA GLU A 732 2.78 25.42 17.61
C GLU A 732 4.17 26.07 17.44
N ALA A 733 4.60 26.26 16.19
CA ALA A 733 5.99 26.58 15.87
C ALA A 733 6.35 28.05 16.17
N VAL A 734 7.31 28.25 17.07
CA VAL A 734 7.75 29.57 17.54
C VAL A 734 8.84 30.13 16.62
N PHE A 735 8.60 31.31 16.05
CA PHE A 735 9.60 32.02 15.24
C PHE A 735 10.57 32.84 16.09
N HIS A 736 11.86 32.56 15.91
CA HIS A 736 12.96 33.36 16.42
C HIS A 736 13.54 34.23 15.29
N LYS A 737 13.49 35.56 15.47
CA LYS A 737 14.06 36.52 14.51
C LYS A 737 15.59 36.45 14.42
N SER A 738 16.26 35.95 15.44
CA SER A 738 17.71 35.74 15.48
C SER A 738 18.05 34.30 15.83
N SER A 739 18.98 33.70 15.09
CA SER A 739 19.54 32.38 15.36
C SER A 739 20.06 32.27 16.80
N ASP A 740 20.73 33.30 17.32
CA ASP A 740 21.24 33.35 18.70
C ASP A 740 20.15 33.08 19.74
N THR A 741 18.95 33.64 19.54
CA THR A 741 17.82 33.43 20.48
C THR A 741 17.25 32.02 20.39
N LEU A 742 17.32 31.38 19.22
CA LEU A 742 16.96 29.97 19.05
C LEU A 742 18.02 29.05 19.66
N LEU A 743 19.31 29.35 19.49
CA LEU A 743 20.40 28.56 20.07
C LEU A 743 20.31 28.52 21.60
N ALA A 744 20.02 29.66 22.23
CA ALA A 744 19.85 29.74 23.68
C ALA A 744 18.62 28.99 24.22
N GLU A 745 17.57 28.83 23.41
CA GLU A 745 16.32 28.17 23.82
C GLU A 745 16.20 26.71 23.37
N ALA A 746 16.92 26.27 22.33
CA ALA A 746 16.83 24.92 21.78
C ALA A 746 17.62 23.86 22.61
N ASP A 747 16.99 22.72 22.87
CA ASP A 747 17.63 21.54 23.50
C ASP A 747 18.27 20.61 22.45
N CYS A 748 17.76 20.65 21.22
CA CYS A 748 18.36 20.07 20.03
C CYS A 748 18.28 21.08 18.89
N VAL A 749 19.42 21.43 18.28
CA VAL A 749 19.48 22.32 17.11
C VAL A 749 19.62 21.48 15.85
N LEU A 750 18.90 21.82 14.80
CA LEU A 750 18.98 21.18 13.49
C LEU A 750 19.24 22.21 12.38
N VAL A 751 20.28 21.96 11.58
CA VAL A 751 20.70 22.81 10.47
C VAL A 751 20.11 22.30 9.15
N ALA A 752 19.27 23.11 8.51
CA ALA A 752 18.53 22.82 7.28
C ALA A 752 18.57 23.97 6.24
N THR A 753 19.55 24.87 6.36
CA THR A 753 19.74 26.05 5.49
C THR A 753 20.79 25.80 4.38
N PRO A 754 20.72 26.48 3.22
CA PRO A 754 21.85 26.55 2.28
C PRO A 754 23.13 27.12 2.91
N PHE A 755 24.29 26.77 2.37
CA PHE A 755 25.57 27.36 2.71
C PHE A 755 25.78 28.70 1.98
N ALA A 756 26.28 29.71 2.71
CA ALA A 756 26.37 31.10 2.23
C ALA A 756 27.82 31.67 2.21
N GLY A 757 28.84 30.83 2.39
CA GLY A 757 30.26 31.22 2.34
C GLY A 757 31.00 31.11 3.67
N GLU A 758 30.30 31.26 4.80
CA GLU A 758 30.86 31.19 6.16
C GLU A 758 30.19 30.08 6.99
N ALA A 759 30.89 29.62 8.04
CA ALA A 759 30.36 28.65 9.00
C ALA A 759 29.34 29.32 9.94
N LEU A 760 28.10 28.83 9.91
CA LEU A 760 26.99 29.30 10.75
C LEU A 760 27.21 28.99 12.24
N LEU A 761 27.84 27.85 12.56
CA LEU A 761 28.10 27.39 13.92
C LEU A 761 29.60 27.10 14.11
N SER A 762 30.36 28.16 14.34
CA SER A 762 31.69 28.11 14.97
C SER A 762 31.57 28.23 16.49
N LYS A 763 32.69 28.30 17.21
CA LYS A 763 32.82 28.44 18.67
C LYS A 763 31.84 29.43 19.29
N ALA A 764 31.67 30.60 18.66
CA ALA A 764 30.80 31.66 19.14
C ALA A 764 29.30 31.35 18.98
N GLY A 765 28.91 30.51 18.01
CA GLY A 765 27.55 30.01 17.88
C GLY A 765 27.30 28.82 18.80
N LEU A 766 28.21 27.84 18.81
CA LEU A 766 28.13 26.63 19.64
C LEU A 766 28.05 26.98 21.13
N ALA A 767 28.84 27.95 21.61
CA ALA A 767 28.82 28.39 23.01
C ALA A 767 27.53 29.13 23.45
N LYS A 768 26.64 29.49 22.51
CA LYS A 768 25.30 30.04 22.81
C LYS A 768 24.24 28.95 22.99
N MET A 769 24.55 27.69 22.68
CA MET A 769 23.65 26.57 22.90
C MET A 769 23.52 26.27 24.41
N LYS A 770 22.44 25.58 24.80
CA LYS A 770 22.32 25.08 26.17
C LYS A 770 23.42 24.06 26.47
N LYS A 771 23.97 24.08 27.68
CA LYS A 771 24.84 22.99 28.17
C LYS A 771 24.05 21.67 28.18
N GLY A 772 24.56 20.65 27.51
CA GLY A 772 23.86 19.38 27.30
C GLY A 772 22.88 19.36 26.11
N ALA A 773 22.94 20.37 25.23
CA ALA A 773 22.18 20.39 23.97
C ALA A 773 22.74 19.39 22.94
N ARG A 774 21.97 19.17 21.88
CA ARG A 774 22.32 18.31 20.74
C ARG A 774 22.41 19.12 19.46
N LEU A 775 23.23 18.68 18.51
CA LEU A 775 23.36 19.32 17.20
C LEU A 775 23.20 18.30 16.07
N VAL A 776 22.31 18.59 15.11
CA VAL A 776 22.06 17.76 13.93
C VAL A 776 22.31 18.57 12.65
N ASN A 777 23.04 17.99 11.68
CA ASN A 777 23.28 18.61 10.37
C ASN A 777 22.92 17.66 9.23
N ILE A 778 21.99 18.12 8.39
CA ILE A 778 21.54 17.44 7.16
C ILE A 778 21.66 18.34 5.91
N ALA A 779 22.37 19.47 6.03
CA ALA A 779 22.43 20.50 5.01
C ALA A 779 23.79 20.52 4.28
N ARG A 780 24.82 21.06 4.95
CA ARG A 780 26.21 21.12 4.49
C ARG A 780 27.14 21.12 5.69
N GLY A 781 28.19 20.30 5.66
CA GLY A 781 29.11 20.24 6.80
C GLY A 781 29.83 21.56 7.06
N LYS A 782 30.16 22.32 6.00
CA LYS A 782 30.74 23.68 6.07
C LYS A 782 29.89 24.73 6.82
N LEU A 783 28.65 24.43 7.19
CA LEU A 783 27.85 25.28 8.09
C LEU A 783 28.27 25.16 9.56
N ILE A 784 29.09 24.17 9.91
CA ILE A 784 29.64 23.95 11.25
C ILE A 784 31.16 23.89 11.12
N ASP A 785 31.88 24.42 12.09
CA ASP A 785 33.31 24.13 12.21
C ASP A 785 33.50 22.80 12.97
N GLU A 786 34.10 21.79 12.33
CA GLU A 786 34.29 20.46 12.93
C GLU A 786 35.26 20.49 14.12
N ALA A 787 36.22 21.43 14.17
CA ALA A 787 37.16 21.53 15.29
C ALA A 787 36.49 22.15 16.52
N ASP A 788 35.74 23.23 16.34
CA ASP A 788 34.93 23.82 17.42
C ASP A 788 33.84 22.85 17.91
N LEU A 789 33.24 22.04 17.01
CA LEU A 789 32.29 20.98 17.37
C LEU A 789 32.96 19.88 18.21
N VAL A 790 34.17 19.45 17.85
CA VAL A 790 34.95 18.49 18.64
C VAL A 790 35.23 19.04 20.03
N GLU A 791 35.63 20.30 20.17
CA GLU A 791 35.83 20.94 21.49
C GLU A 791 34.52 21.02 22.30
N ALA A 792 33.41 21.39 21.66
CA ALA A 792 32.09 21.48 22.30
C ALA A 792 31.57 20.11 22.79
N LEU A 793 31.88 19.02 22.08
CA LEU A 793 31.55 17.65 22.49
C LEU A 793 32.50 17.12 23.58
N GLN A 794 33.82 17.34 23.44
CA GLN A 794 34.82 16.89 24.43
C GLN A 794 34.67 17.60 25.78
N SER A 795 34.28 18.88 25.79
CA SER A 795 33.99 19.65 27.00
C SER A 795 32.63 19.33 27.64
N GLY A 796 31.80 18.50 26.99
CA GLY A 796 30.43 18.20 27.42
C GLY A 796 29.48 19.40 27.33
N HIS A 797 29.86 20.48 26.62
CA HIS A 797 28.95 21.58 26.33
C HIS A 797 27.78 21.10 25.46
N LEU A 798 28.07 20.28 24.44
CA LEU A 798 27.08 19.49 23.71
C LEU A 798 27.11 18.04 24.20
N SER A 799 25.94 17.43 24.39
CA SER A 799 25.86 16.04 24.84
C SER A 799 26.09 15.04 23.70
N ALA A 800 25.69 15.38 22.48
CA ALA A 800 25.75 14.51 21.31
C ALA A 800 25.61 15.29 19.99
N ALA A 801 26.06 14.71 18.88
CA ALA A 801 25.86 15.26 17.53
C ALA A 801 25.42 14.18 16.51
N GLY A 802 24.69 14.60 15.47
CA GLY A 802 24.21 13.72 14.41
C GLY A 802 24.44 14.32 13.03
N LEU A 803 25.32 13.72 12.23
CA LEU A 803 25.86 14.34 11.01
C LEU A 803 25.64 13.42 9.80
N ASP A 804 24.96 13.94 8.77
CA ASP A 804 25.00 13.37 7.42
C ASP A 804 26.11 13.99 6.56
N VAL A 805 26.68 15.12 6.99
CA VAL A 805 27.53 16.00 6.18
C VAL A 805 28.71 16.57 6.99
N PHE A 806 29.86 16.78 6.33
CA PHE A 806 31.17 17.07 6.95
C PHE A 806 31.89 18.25 6.27
N GLN A 807 32.74 18.97 7.00
CA GLN A 807 33.41 20.18 6.52
C GLN A 807 34.37 19.86 5.36
N ASN A 808 34.95 18.66 5.37
CA ASN A 808 35.98 18.18 4.44
C ASN A 808 35.60 16.88 3.68
N GLU A 809 34.30 16.68 3.40
CA GLU A 809 33.77 15.53 2.65
C GLU A 809 34.64 15.13 1.41
N PRO A 810 34.94 13.84 1.21
CA PRO A 810 34.44 12.66 1.94
C PRO A 810 35.24 12.32 3.22
N HIS A 811 36.16 13.19 3.67
CA HIS A 811 36.99 12.95 4.85
C HIS A 811 36.28 13.45 6.11
N ILE A 812 36.05 12.55 7.07
CA ILE A 812 35.42 12.82 8.37
C ILE A 812 36.52 13.07 9.41
N SER A 813 36.30 14.00 10.36
CA SER A 813 37.20 14.21 11.50
C SER A 813 37.49 12.89 12.25
N PRO A 814 38.78 12.47 12.39
CA PRO A 814 39.15 11.25 13.11
C PRO A 814 38.75 11.24 14.59
N GLU A 815 38.48 12.40 15.20
CA GLU A 815 37.98 12.48 16.57
C GLU A 815 36.47 12.19 16.63
N LEU A 816 35.66 12.74 15.71
CA LEU A 816 34.23 12.44 15.64
C LEU A 816 33.97 10.95 15.39
N VAL A 817 34.80 10.28 14.57
CA VAL A 817 34.73 8.84 14.31
C VAL A 817 34.94 7.98 15.58
N LYS A 818 35.63 8.49 16.61
CA LYS A 818 35.85 7.80 17.89
C LYS A 818 34.76 8.07 18.93
N MET A 819 33.91 9.08 18.73
CA MET A 819 32.98 9.56 19.75
C MET A 819 31.72 8.70 19.83
N LYS A 820 31.58 7.99 20.96
CA LYS A 820 30.37 7.22 21.33
C LYS A 820 29.06 8.03 21.33
N ASN A 821 29.15 9.35 21.45
CA ASN A 821 28.02 10.28 21.45
C ASN A 821 27.80 10.98 20.10
N VAL A 822 28.36 10.45 19.00
CA VAL A 822 28.11 10.96 17.65
C VAL A 822 27.45 9.88 16.78
N GLU A 823 26.48 10.29 15.96
CA GLU A 823 25.84 9.51 14.90
C GLU A 823 26.35 10.03 13.55
N LEU A 824 26.81 9.13 12.67
CA LEU A 824 27.49 9.46 11.42
C LEU A 824 26.83 8.74 10.24
N LEU A 825 26.30 9.49 9.28
CA LEU A 825 25.78 8.99 8.00
C LEU A 825 26.66 9.48 6.84
N SER A 826 26.62 8.79 5.70
CA SER A 826 27.54 9.00 4.58
C SER A 826 26.94 9.89 3.47
N HIS A 827 26.47 11.08 3.81
CA HIS A 827 25.72 12.01 2.93
C HIS A 827 24.60 11.31 2.15
N ASN A 828 23.81 10.50 2.88
CA ASN A 828 22.81 9.59 2.31
C ASN A 828 21.38 9.88 2.77
N ALA A 829 21.14 10.93 3.56
CA ALA A 829 19.80 11.33 3.99
C ALA A 829 18.82 11.51 2.80
N GLY A 830 19.29 12.05 1.68
CA GLY A 830 18.50 12.21 0.47
C GLY A 830 18.38 10.97 -0.42
N ALA A 831 19.10 9.88 -0.15
CA ALA A 831 19.40 8.81 -1.10
C ALA A 831 18.44 7.60 -1.02
N SER A 832 17.16 7.81 -1.33
CA SER A 832 16.17 6.73 -1.53
C SER A 832 15.89 6.45 -3.01
N LEU A 833 15.27 5.31 -3.32
CA LEU A 833 14.79 5.02 -4.68
C LEU A 833 13.77 6.07 -5.14
N ASP A 834 12.85 6.45 -4.25
CA ASP A 834 11.81 7.45 -4.49
C ASP A 834 12.38 8.84 -4.81
N SER A 835 13.44 9.26 -4.10
CA SER A 835 14.19 10.48 -4.42
C SER A 835 14.74 10.45 -5.84
N HIS A 836 15.35 9.34 -6.26
CA HIS A 836 15.99 9.24 -7.58
C HIS A 836 14.96 9.16 -8.72
N ILE A 837 13.85 8.44 -8.52
CA ILE A 837 12.68 8.46 -9.43
C ILE A 837 12.13 9.90 -9.52
N GLY A 838 12.04 10.60 -8.39
CA GLY A 838 11.58 11.99 -8.33
C GLY A 838 12.55 13.00 -8.96
N PHE A 839 13.86 12.77 -8.89
CA PHE A 839 14.89 13.62 -9.51
C PHE A 839 14.78 13.63 -11.04
N GLU A 840 14.71 12.45 -11.67
CA GLU A 840 14.46 12.33 -13.12
C GLU A 840 13.16 13.04 -13.51
N LYS A 841 12.07 12.70 -12.81
CA LYS A 841 10.72 13.19 -13.09
C LYS A 841 10.65 14.71 -13.01
N LEU A 842 11.11 15.29 -11.90
CA LEU A 842 11.06 16.73 -11.65
C LEU A 842 12.03 17.49 -12.57
N GLY A 843 13.18 16.93 -12.91
CA GLY A 843 14.11 17.53 -13.88
C GLY A 843 13.48 17.67 -15.27
N MET A 844 12.87 16.61 -15.80
CA MET A 844 12.13 16.67 -17.06
C MET A 844 10.90 17.58 -16.98
N GLN A 845 10.10 17.49 -15.91
CA GLN A 845 8.90 18.31 -15.75
C GLN A 845 9.20 19.81 -15.63
N ASN A 846 10.33 20.20 -15.03
CA ASN A 846 10.79 21.60 -15.03
C ASN A 846 11.01 22.13 -16.45
N ILE A 847 11.74 21.38 -17.29
CA ILE A 847 12.08 21.78 -18.66
C ILE A 847 10.83 21.78 -19.56
N LEU A 848 9.94 20.79 -19.40
CA LEU A 848 8.65 20.73 -20.09
C LEU A 848 7.75 21.92 -19.71
N SER A 849 7.56 22.18 -18.41
CA SER A 849 6.77 23.31 -17.91
C SER A 849 7.33 24.64 -18.41
N PHE A 850 8.67 24.81 -18.40
CA PHE A 850 9.32 26.02 -18.87
C PHE A 850 9.13 26.22 -20.39
N GLN A 851 9.24 25.16 -21.19
CA GLN A 851 9.02 25.19 -22.64
C GLN A 851 7.56 25.49 -23.02
N GLU A 852 6.59 25.12 -22.18
CA GLU A 852 5.15 25.32 -22.42
C GLU A 852 4.58 26.63 -21.84
N THR A 853 5.17 27.15 -20.75
CA THR A 853 4.59 28.25 -19.95
C THR A 853 5.55 29.38 -19.61
N GLY A 854 6.84 29.26 -19.93
CA GLY A 854 7.91 30.16 -19.44
C GLY A 854 8.22 30.01 -17.94
N LYS A 855 7.61 29.03 -17.25
CA LYS A 855 7.76 28.84 -15.80
C LYS A 855 8.19 27.42 -15.45
N ALA A 856 9.24 27.33 -14.64
CA ALA A 856 9.68 26.08 -14.02
C ALA A 856 8.86 25.77 -12.76
N LEU A 857 8.94 24.52 -12.27
CA LEU A 857 8.22 24.02 -11.10
C LEU A 857 9.01 24.16 -9.79
N SER A 858 10.34 24.02 -9.84
CA SER A 858 11.25 24.19 -8.69
C SER A 858 12.45 25.12 -8.99
N PRO A 859 12.21 26.35 -9.52
CA PRO A 859 13.28 27.33 -9.69
C PRO A 859 13.80 27.84 -8.35
N VAL A 860 15.11 28.10 -8.25
CA VAL A 860 15.71 28.72 -7.05
C VAL A 860 16.23 30.14 -7.30
N ASN A 861 16.64 30.48 -8.54
CA ASN A 861 17.32 31.74 -8.86
C ASN A 861 16.45 32.80 -9.58
N VAL A 862 15.16 32.53 -9.84
CA VAL A 862 14.28 33.44 -10.62
C VAL A 862 14.18 34.84 -10.01
N HIS A 863 14.27 34.95 -8.67
CA HIS A 863 14.27 36.24 -7.96
C HIS A 863 15.49 37.13 -8.26
N LEU A 864 16.55 36.57 -8.87
CA LEU A 864 17.77 37.26 -9.28
C LEU A 864 17.74 37.68 -10.77
N ILE A 865 16.76 37.19 -11.55
CA ILE A 865 16.68 37.46 -12.99
C ILE A 865 15.91 38.77 -13.22
N LYS A 866 16.56 39.73 -13.89
CA LYS A 866 15.90 40.97 -14.30
C LYS A 866 14.77 40.68 -15.28
N GLN A 867 13.58 41.26 -15.07
CA GLN A 867 12.39 41.02 -15.89
C GLN A 867 12.62 41.21 -17.40
N SER A 868 13.54 42.08 -17.81
CA SER A 868 13.94 42.28 -19.22
C SER A 868 14.81 41.15 -19.81
N ARG A 869 14.90 39.99 -19.14
CA ARG A 869 15.67 38.79 -19.55
C ARG A 869 14.93 37.46 -19.30
N LEU A 870 13.69 37.52 -18.79
CA LEU A 870 12.77 36.38 -18.66
C LEU A 870 11.99 36.16 -19.97
#